data_AF-A0A0J9TA59-F1
#
_entry.id   AF-A0A0J9TA59-F1
#
_cell.length_a   1.000
_cell.length_b   1.000
_cell.length_c   1.000
_cell.angle_alpha   90.00
_cell.angle_beta   90.00
_cell.angle_gamma   90.00
#
_symmetry.space_group_name_H-M   'P 1'
#
loop_
_entity.id
_entity.type
_entity.pdbx_description
1 polymer ?
#
loop_
_entity_poly.entity_id
_entity_poly.type
_entity_poly.pdbx_seq_one_letter_code
_entity_poly.pdbx_strand_id
1 'polypeptide(L)'
;MHSYRDLANTAQDQKKFLDECIFIVKEQSFYMKQALENGSLRDTLKHASNMLCELRTSQLSPKYYYELYMLIFQELQHLDTFINDKKKHKKRFIDIYESVQHAGNIIPRLYLLIIVGRNYIKNKDIKAKYILKDMTELCKGIQNPLRGLFLRYFLIQMCKDRIPDTGSEYEEAGGGNIDDAFEFLLSNFYESIKLWSRMSDKVVMKLSPGQDEQILHNNRNKVLREKMDVKMLVGSNLVRMSQLEGMTRQYYIEKCLPKLLQNLSTINDSLIQQYIFESIVQVFSDECHIYTLDILLNAIQKINSSLDFKGILITLLKRLRCFIESNRFEVPKEVDIFSLFYEHLVLYVHRTLDSYEGGKGTYSLAFQQDGQKFPPRDAAAEHCKGDGEKRAANSGHTANTANTANAANTAPNCKIIKSADAKGPPGEEKRTPNEATYYGGATHQGGSNKAANYGNLPRGTHRRCSHEEKNQRNDEDEEFVENVVKMLQVLYEFIFLCIRIYDDVITISKLFELPYMIASNVNLSNDVLCEQIISIIVLPFNYLGLSALKGKNMQALLASVTSQKHKKKLSLDIIDAIIECKNKAIVYRDVEEILSYISPIFNEDVRRGADLVEDPHKREVHQRDGYQRDGYQRDGHQADLFNPENGAITYAAKKMCKFFHIITNTDDIDERYNICMLFYKHIENGPYLVHLLPTIVFTMLHLVTTITNLAPSSRRKSQSRQDQPFEKREHPDERPRDDNTHDEHTRDGNTPDGHTHDGHTVDEHTHDEHTFDDLHSDDRHSDDRHSGDPFLEEKLKQYNLYVKNILKFIHTNLLCVSSQIPMLALKLFLHSAVVVNNYERFVQAHPFLSFENLEAICYEFITQPLIIYEEDINISSQQYSCIIWITGILCSHITLLQNENYENIALKLTQHANKLLKKKDQCLAILACSHIYWENRKYRNSAKVLECLQKCIKNAEVAVQSNNDNVILFLFLLQKYVYYYEAENIEITEDSVHYLLHICQEEFSRETCDAGFKQEFLQTVKYVHAKKESSNAFAKIGLDASLLR
;
A
#
# COMPACT_ATOMS: atom_id res chain seq x y z
N MET A 1 -1.74 8.01 67.35
CA MET A 1 -1.49 9.18 66.48
C MET A 1 -0.28 8.92 65.61
N HIS A 2 -0.44 8.49 64.35
CA HIS A 2 0.62 8.44 63.33
C HIS A 2 -0.05 8.63 61.96
N SER A 3 -0.27 9.88 61.60
CA SER A 3 -0.80 10.36 60.31
C SER A 3 -0.13 11.72 60.04
N TYR A 4 -0.10 12.16 58.79
CA TYR A 4 0.66 13.32 58.29
C TYR A 4 2.20 13.14 58.24
N ARG A 5 2.68 12.23 57.38
CA ARG A 5 4.06 12.30 56.83
C ARG A 5 4.23 11.82 55.38
N ASP A 6 3.20 11.28 54.73
CA ASP A 6 3.34 10.48 53.50
C ASP A 6 3.34 11.26 52.16
N LEU A 7 3.79 12.52 52.14
CA LEU A 7 3.75 13.38 50.93
C LEU A 7 5.13 13.91 50.45
N ALA A 8 6.23 13.45 51.03
CA ALA A 8 7.58 13.93 50.69
C ALA A 8 8.67 12.84 50.65
N ASN A 9 8.32 11.57 50.42
CA ASN A 9 9.33 10.53 50.16
C ASN A 9 9.83 10.67 48.71
N THR A 10 11.08 11.10 48.55
CA THR A 10 11.78 11.12 47.25
C THR A 10 11.90 9.71 46.68
N ALA A 11 12.02 9.57 45.36
CA ALA A 11 12.22 8.25 44.73
C ALA A 11 13.46 7.50 45.29
N GLN A 12 14.49 8.27 45.68
CA GLN A 12 15.69 7.74 46.34
C GLN A 12 15.40 7.13 47.72
N ASP A 13 14.42 7.65 48.46
CA ASP A 13 14.09 7.19 49.81
C ASP A 13 13.13 6.00 49.77
N GLN A 14 12.21 5.96 48.80
CA GLN A 14 11.47 4.73 48.48
C GLN A 14 12.42 3.59 48.06
N LYS A 15 13.50 3.89 47.34
CA LYS A 15 14.51 2.88 46.98
C LYS A 15 15.27 2.35 48.20
N LYS A 16 15.78 3.22 49.08
CA LYS A 16 16.44 2.77 50.33
C LYS A 16 15.54 1.85 51.16
N PHE A 17 14.27 2.24 51.32
CA PHE A 17 13.30 1.44 52.06
C PHE A 17 12.98 0.09 51.37
N LEU A 18 13.01 0.04 50.03
CA LEU A 18 12.95 -1.22 49.28
C LEU A 18 14.20 -2.08 49.54
N ASP A 19 15.40 -1.51 49.51
CA ASP A 19 16.65 -2.23 49.77
C ASP A 19 16.67 -2.81 51.21
N GLU A 20 16.15 -2.10 52.20
CA GLU A 20 15.90 -2.57 53.57
C GLU A 20 14.92 -3.77 53.62
N CYS A 21 13.77 -3.66 52.95
CA CYS A 21 12.80 -4.76 52.86
C CYS A 21 13.41 -6.00 52.17
N ILE A 22 14.20 -5.80 51.10
CA ILE A 22 14.88 -6.86 50.35
C ILE A 22 15.93 -7.56 51.22
N PHE A 23 16.63 -6.85 52.10
CA PHE A 23 17.56 -7.44 53.06
C PHE A 23 16.83 -8.39 54.03
N ILE A 24 15.74 -7.93 54.64
CA ILE A 24 14.91 -8.74 55.57
C ILE A 24 14.34 -9.97 54.85
N VAL A 25 13.85 -9.82 53.61
CA VAL A 25 13.34 -10.94 52.81
C VAL A 25 14.43 -11.98 52.56
N LYS A 26 15.65 -11.58 52.19
CA LYS A 26 16.78 -12.51 51.95
C LYS A 26 17.25 -13.21 53.22
N GLU A 27 17.29 -12.50 54.34
CA GLU A 27 17.62 -13.11 55.64
C GLU A 27 16.58 -14.17 56.04
N GLN A 28 15.29 -13.81 56.00
CA GLN A 28 14.23 -14.74 56.39
C GLN A 28 14.04 -15.87 55.37
N SER A 29 14.33 -15.67 54.07
CA SER A 29 14.30 -16.74 53.08
C SER A 29 15.46 -17.73 53.24
N PHE A 30 16.64 -17.28 53.67
CA PHE A 30 17.76 -18.14 54.03
C PHE A 30 17.40 -19.05 55.22
N TYR A 31 16.89 -18.50 56.32
CA TYR A 31 16.45 -19.30 57.47
C TYR A 31 15.25 -20.20 57.14
N MET A 32 14.35 -19.77 56.26
CA MET A 32 13.29 -20.63 55.72
C MET A 32 13.88 -21.83 54.99
N LYS A 33 14.84 -21.64 54.07
CA LYS A 33 15.51 -22.74 53.32
C LYS A 33 16.22 -23.71 54.27
N GLN A 34 16.93 -23.22 55.27
CA GLN A 34 17.55 -24.05 56.29
C GLN A 34 16.51 -24.85 57.11
N ALA A 35 15.34 -24.27 57.41
CA ALA A 35 14.25 -24.98 58.09
C ALA A 35 13.55 -26.03 57.19
N LEU A 36 13.50 -25.80 55.86
CA LEU A 36 13.00 -26.74 54.86
C LEU A 36 13.89 -27.99 54.76
N GLU A 37 15.21 -27.81 54.75
CA GLU A 37 16.20 -28.91 54.76
C GLU A 37 16.12 -29.74 56.05
N ASN A 38 15.98 -29.07 57.20
CA ASN A 38 15.77 -29.70 58.50
C ASN A 38 14.36 -30.32 58.68
N GLY A 39 13.45 -30.15 57.72
CA GLY A 39 12.08 -30.66 57.78
C GLY A 39 11.16 -30.01 58.82
N SER A 40 11.59 -28.94 59.49
CA SER A 40 10.77 -28.29 60.52
C SER A 40 9.70 -27.39 59.90
N LEU A 41 8.51 -27.96 59.68
CA LEU A 41 7.34 -27.22 59.19
C LEU A 41 6.99 -26.00 60.09
N ARG A 42 7.20 -26.08 61.41
CA ARG A 42 6.90 -24.99 62.33
C ARG A 42 7.80 -23.78 62.05
N ASP A 43 9.11 -24.00 61.97
CA ASP A 43 10.08 -22.92 61.81
C ASP A 43 10.10 -22.41 60.37
N THR A 44 9.89 -23.30 59.40
CA THR A 44 9.60 -22.96 58.00
C THR A 44 8.45 -21.95 57.90
N LEU A 45 7.28 -22.26 58.47
CA LEU A 45 6.11 -21.38 58.41
C LEU A 45 6.31 -20.08 59.21
N LYS A 46 7.12 -20.11 60.28
CA LYS A 46 7.50 -18.92 61.04
C LYS A 46 8.37 -17.96 60.21
N HIS A 47 9.44 -18.46 59.58
CA HIS A 47 10.31 -17.64 58.73
C HIS A 47 9.60 -17.17 57.45
N ALA A 48 8.77 -18.02 56.83
CA ALA A 48 7.88 -17.61 55.74
C ALA A 48 6.90 -16.51 56.18
N SER A 49 6.31 -16.62 57.36
CA SER A 49 5.41 -15.59 57.91
C SER A 49 6.13 -14.28 58.26
N ASN A 50 7.42 -14.33 58.62
CA ASN A 50 8.25 -13.13 58.81
C ASN A 50 8.54 -12.46 57.47
N MET A 51 9.03 -13.21 56.48
CA MET A 51 9.27 -12.73 55.11
C MET A 51 8.02 -12.09 54.50
N LEU A 52 6.85 -12.69 54.71
CA LEU A 52 5.54 -12.16 54.27
C LEU A 52 5.07 -10.92 55.04
N CYS A 53 5.73 -10.51 56.12
CA CYS A 53 5.38 -9.27 56.82
C CYS A 53 5.81 -8.01 56.05
N GLU A 54 6.80 -8.07 55.18
CA GLU A 54 7.26 -6.90 54.41
C GLU A 54 6.21 -6.44 53.38
N LEU A 55 5.40 -7.38 52.86
CA LEU A 55 4.21 -7.08 52.05
C LEU A 55 3.12 -6.29 52.81
N ARG A 56 3.28 -6.04 54.12
CA ARG A 56 2.43 -5.16 54.94
C ARG A 56 2.84 -3.68 54.87
N THR A 57 3.82 -3.29 54.05
CA THR A 57 4.14 -1.87 53.83
C THR A 57 3.06 -1.12 53.02
N SER A 58 3.04 0.20 53.15
CA SER A 58 2.30 1.15 52.30
C SER A 58 3.19 2.22 51.67
N GLN A 59 4.50 2.22 51.96
CA GLN A 59 5.42 3.32 51.62
C GLN A 59 6.03 3.20 50.22
N LEU A 60 5.99 2.00 49.64
CA LEU A 60 6.45 1.72 48.27
C LEU A 60 5.39 2.13 47.24
N SER A 61 5.84 2.71 46.12
CA SER A 61 5.03 2.84 44.91
C SER A 61 4.73 1.47 44.30
N PRO A 62 3.73 1.34 43.41
CA PRO A 62 3.35 0.05 42.84
C PRO A 62 4.50 -0.68 42.12
N LYS A 63 5.39 0.07 41.46
CA LYS A 63 6.60 -0.46 40.81
C LYS A 63 7.57 -1.12 41.79
N TYR A 64 7.90 -0.45 42.90
CA TYR A 64 8.79 -1.01 43.92
C TYR A 64 8.10 -2.12 44.74
N TYR A 65 6.78 -2.04 44.94
CA TYR A 65 6.01 -3.11 45.55
C TYR A 65 5.97 -4.36 44.65
N TYR A 66 5.89 -4.21 43.32
CA TYR A 66 6.02 -5.31 42.36
C TYR A 66 7.38 -6.01 42.47
N GLU A 67 8.47 -5.24 42.59
CA GLU A 67 9.84 -5.77 42.74
C GLU A 67 9.99 -6.61 44.03
N LEU A 68 9.51 -6.08 45.17
CA LEU A 68 9.46 -6.81 46.44
C LEU A 68 8.56 -8.06 46.37
N TYR A 69 7.39 -7.93 45.74
CA TYR A 69 6.45 -9.04 45.52
C TYR A 69 7.10 -10.15 44.67
N MET A 70 7.81 -9.82 43.59
CA MET A 70 8.41 -10.83 42.72
C MET A 70 9.55 -11.60 43.41
N LEU A 71 10.35 -10.95 44.25
CA LEU A 71 11.35 -11.63 45.08
C LEU A 71 10.69 -12.62 46.05
N ILE A 72 9.67 -12.17 46.79
CA ILE A 72 8.92 -13.03 47.72
C ILE A 72 8.20 -14.16 46.97
N PHE A 73 7.62 -13.88 45.80
CA PHE A 73 6.94 -14.88 44.96
C PHE A 73 7.86 -16.02 44.53
N GLN A 74 9.11 -15.71 44.16
CA GLN A 74 10.13 -16.71 43.85
C GLN A 74 10.48 -17.54 45.08
N GLU A 75 10.71 -16.90 46.22
CA GLU A 75 11.06 -17.59 47.47
C GLU A 75 9.96 -18.54 47.97
N LEU A 76 8.69 -18.16 47.80
CA LEU A 76 7.54 -19.01 48.14
C LEU A 76 7.41 -20.27 47.27
N GLN A 77 8.09 -20.37 46.10
CA GLN A 77 8.09 -21.61 45.31
C GLN A 77 8.85 -22.75 46.02
N HIS A 78 9.88 -22.43 46.81
CA HIS A 78 10.56 -23.42 47.66
C HIS A 78 9.62 -23.95 48.76
N LEU A 79 8.78 -23.08 49.32
CA LEU A 79 7.76 -23.46 50.29
C LEU A 79 6.66 -24.34 49.67
N ASP A 80 6.12 -23.94 48.52
CA ASP A 80 5.13 -24.75 47.77
C ASP A 80 5.66 -26.16 47.45
N THR A 81 6.90 -26.25 46.97
CA THR A 81 7.58 -27.52 46.65
C THR A 81 7.69 -28.45 47.87
N PHE A 82 7.93 -27.90 49.06
CA PHE A 82 7.99 -28.66 50.31
C PHE A 82 6.62 -29.03 50.86
N ILE A 83 5.66 -28.10 50.80
CA ILE A 83 4.27 -28.33 51.22
C ILE A 83 3.59 -29.36 50.32
N ASN A 84 4.00 -29.51 49.06
CA ASN A 84 3.58 -30.59 48.17
C ASN A 84 4.10 -32.00 48.59
N ASP A 85 5.22 -32.08 49.33
CA ASP A 85 5.88 -33.35 49.66
C ASP A 85 5.39 -33.93 51.01
N LYS A 86 4.29 -34.71 50.94
CA LYS A 86 3.69 -35.44 52.08
C LYS A 86 4.71 -36.20 52.94
N LYS A 87 5.88 -36.63 52.40
CA LYS A 87 6.92 -37.37 53.15
C LYS A 87 7.80 -36.47 54.03
N LYS A 88 8.02 -35.20 53.63
CA LYS A 88 8.86 -34.25 54.37
C LYS A 88 8.15 -33.66 55.58
N HIS A 89 6.95 -33.11 55.38
CA HIS A 89 6.23 -32.36 56.42
C HIS A 89 5.38 -33.22 57.37
N LYS A 90 5.11 -34.50 57.02
CA LYS A 90 4.52 -35.54 57.91
C LYS A 90 3.23 -35.15 58.65
N LYS A 91 2.38 -34.32 58.04
CA LYS A 91 1.07 -33.87 58.56
C LYS A 91 0.00 -33.95 57.48
N ARG A 92 -1.28 -34.00 57.85
CA ARG A 92 -2.40 -33.93 56.88
C ARG A 92 -2.61 -32.48 56.45
N PHE A 93 -3.08 -32.25 55.23
CA PHE A 93 -3.29 -30.90 54.72
C PHE A 93 -4.28 -30.07 55.55
N ILE A 94 -5.34 -30.68 56.09
CA ILE A 94 -6.29 -30.00 56.99
C ILE A 94 -5.61 -29.44 58.25
N ASP A 95 -4.71 -30.20 58.87
CA ASP A 95 -3.98 -29.78 60.08
C ASP A 95 -3.07 -28.58 59.79
N ILE A 96 -2.56 -28.48 58.55
CA ILE A 96 -1.71 -27.38 58.09
C ILE A 96 -2.57 -26.16 57.71
N TYR A 97 -3.71 -26.38 57.04
CA TYR A 97 -4.65 -25.34 56.61
C TYR A 97 -5.28 -24.62 57.80
N GLU A 98 -5.51 -25.33 58.91
CA GLU A 98 -5.84 -24.74 60.21
C GLU A 98 -4.62 -24.05 60.84
N SER A 99 -3.46 -24.72 60.91
CA SER A 99 -2.24 -24.17 61.53
C SER A 99 -1.83 -22.80 60.97
N VAL A 100 -1.94 -22.57 59.65
CA VAL A 100 -1.57 -21.29 59.03
C VAL A 100 -2.56 -20.16 59.34
N GLN A 101 -3.81 -20.49 59.70
CA GLN A 101 -4.81 -19.48 60.10
C GLN A 101 -4.50 -18.83 61.45
N HIS A 102 -3.70 -19.48 62.30
CA HIS A 102 -3.21 -18.89 63.55
C HIS A 102 -2.17 -17.75 63.33
N ALA A 103 -1.68 -17.54 62.11
CA ALA A 103 -0.81 -16.40 61.80
C ALA A 103 -1.52 -15.07 62.10
N GLY A 104 -1.00 -14.30 63.05
CA GLY A 104 -1.69 -13.10 63.58
C GLY A 104 -1.91 -11.98 62.56
N ASN A 105 -1.06 -11.87 61.54
CA ASN A 105 -1.18 -10.88 60.46
C ASN A 105 -1.91 -11.47 59.24
N ILE A 106 -2.95 -10.80 58.76
CA ILE A 106 -3.80 -11.26 57.64
C ILE A 106 -3.05 -11.47 56.32
N ILE A 107 -2.01 -10.67 56.03
CA ILE A 107 -1.20 -10.79 54.80
C ILE A 107 -0.41 -12.13 54.81
N PRO A 108 0.51 -12.40 55.76
CA PRO A 108 1.12 -13.73 55.89
C PRO A 108 0.12 -14.88 55.93
N ARG A 109 -0.98 -14.73 56.70
CA ARG A 109 -2.03 -15.74 56.82
C ARG A 109 -2.55 -16.19 55.45
N LEU A 110 -2.96 -15.25 54.60
CA LEU A 110 -3.62 -15.60 53.34
C LEU A 110 -2.65 -16.05 52.25
N TYR A 111 -1.42 -15.52 52.19
CA TYR A 111 -0.39 -16.06 51.29
C TYR A 111 -0.04 -17.53 51.66
N LEU A 112 0.12 -17.84 52.95
CA LEU A 112 0.33 -19.22 53.40
C LEU A 112 -0.89 -20.10 53.16
N LEU A 113 -2.11 -19.59 53.41
CA LEU A 113 -3.36 -20.31 53.18
C LEU A 113 -3.53 -20.70 51.71
N ILE A 114 -3.18 -19.84 50.76
CA ILE A 114 -3.24 -20.12 49.32
C ILE A 114 -2.25 -21.22 48.91
N ILE A 115 -1.03 -21.21 49.43
CA ILE A 115 -0.03 -22.26 49.13
C ILE A 115 -0.51 -23.62 49.67
N VAL A 116 -1.03 -23.66 50.90
CA VAL A 116 -1.57 -24.90 51.49
C VAL A 116 -2.83 -25.34 50.76
N GLY A 117 -3.76 -24.42 50.48
CA GLY A 117 -5.02 -24.68 49.77
C GLY A 117 -4.83 -25.21 48.35
N ARG A 118 -3.89 -24.65 47.57
CA ARG A 118 -3.48 -25.19 46.27
C ARG A 118 -3.08 -26.66 46.38
N ASN A 119 -2.19 -26.97 47.32
CA ASN A 119 -1.68 -28.33 47.49
C ASN A 119 -2.73 -29.28 48.08
N TYR A 120 -3.68 -28.75 48.86
CA TYR A 120 -4.84 -29.47 49.38
C TYR A 120 -5.81 -29.88 48.25
N ILE A 121 -6.07 -28.99 47.28
CA ILE A 121 -6.81 -29.31 46.04
C ILE A 121 -6.03 -30.32 45.18
N LYS A 122 -4.75 -30.06 44.92
CA LYS A 122 -3.89 -30.88 44.05
C LYS A 122 -3.78 -32.34 44.51
N ASN A 123 -3.78 -32.58 45.82
CA ASN A 123 -3.77 -33.92 46.39
C ASN A 123 -5.14 -34.62 46.37
N LYS A 124 -6.20 -33.94 45.90
CA LYS A 124 -7.60 -34.40 45.86
C LYS A 124 -8.18 -34.82 47.22
N ASP A 125 -7.52 -34.40 48.32
CA ASP A 125 -7.99 -34.61 49.70
C ASP A 125 -9.26 -33.76 50.00
N ILE A 126 -9.58 -32.76 49.15
CA ILE A 126 -10.84 -31.99 49.17
C ILE A 126 -11.22 -31.48 47.77
N LYS A 127 -12.52 -31.32 47.50
CA LYS A 127 -13.05 -30.84 46.22
C LYS A 127 -12.71 -29.37 45.95
N ALA A 128 -12.20 -29.12 44.73
CA ALA A 128 -11.66 -27.82 44.29
C ALA A 128 -12.56 -26.63 44.64
N LYS A 129 -13.85 -26.69 44.29
CA LYS A 129 -14.77 -25.55 44.46
C LYS A 129 -14.93 -25.04 45.87
N TYR A 130 -14.82 -25.91 46.88
CA TYR A 130 -15.00 -25.47 48.27
C TYR A 130 -13.80 -24.65 48.74
N ILE A 131 -12.57 -25.09 48.46
CA ILE A 131 -11.35 -24.35 48.81
C ILE A 131 -11.17 -23.10 47.92
N LEU A 132 -11.46 -23.19 46.61
CA LEU A 132 -11.41 -22.00 45.74
C LEU A 132 -12.40 -20.92 46.20
N LYS A 133 -13.62 -21.30 46.61
CA LYS A 133 -14.61 -20.37 47.16
C LYS A 133 -14.19 -19.81 48.52
N ASP A 134 -13.77 -20.66 49.46
CA ASP A 134 -13.28 -20.26 50.78
C ASP A 134 -12.12 -19.24 50.68
N MET A 135 -11.07 -19.57 49.92
CA MET A 135 -9.94 -18.66 49.71
C MET A 135 -10.37 -17.34 49.04
N THR A 136 -11.34 -17.36 48.13
CA THR A 136 -11.84 -16.16 47.44
C THR A 136 -12.64 -15.24 48.35
N GLU A 137 -13.47 -15.81 49.23
CA GLU A 137 -14.20 -15.09 50.28
C GLU A 137 -13.24 -14.53 51.33
N LEU A 138 -12.30 -15.34 51.84
CA LEU A 138 -11.29 -14.90 52.82
C LEU A 138 -10.37 -13.80 52.26
N CYS A 139 -10.06 -13.81 50.96
CA CYS A 139 -9.34 -12.72 50.30
C CYS A 139 -10.10 -11.37 50.30
N LYS A 140 -11.43 -11.35 50.52
CA LYS A 140 -12.18 -10.09 50.73
C LYS A 140 -11.78 -9.39 52.04
N GLY A 141 -11.11 -10.07 52.97
CA GLY A 141 -10.58 -9.47 54.20
C GLY A 141 -9.53 -8.38 53.97
N ILE A 142 -8.90 -8.30 52.79
CA ILE A 142 -7.94 -7.22 52.46
C ILE A 142 -8.59 -6.21 51.51
N GLN A 143 -9.05 -5.12 52.11
CA GLN A 143 -9.68 -3.99 51.40
C GLN A 143 -8.67 -2.92 50.91
N ASN A 144 -7.37 -3.12 51.13
CA ASN A 144 -6.29 -2.23 50.65
C ASN A 144 -6.02 -2.48 49.15
N PRO A 145 -6.11 -1.47 48.27
CA PRO A 145 -5.98 -1.64 46.82
C PRO A 145 -4.76 -2.45 46.36
N LEU A 146 -3.56 -1.98 46.69
CA LEU A 146 -2.32 -2.55 46.19
C LEU A 146 -2.10 -3.98 46.71
N ARG A 147 -2.18 -4.16 48.03
CA ARG A 147 -1.94 -5.47 48.66
C ARG A 147 -3.00 -6.51 48.28
N GLY A 148 -4.25 -6.07 48.13
CA GLY A 148 -5.36 -6.91 47.70
C GLY A 148 -5.23 -7.35 46.25
N LEU A 149 -4.85 -6.45 45.34
CA LEU A 149 -4.58 -6.79 43.93
C LEU A 149 -3.44 -7.81 43.80
N PHE A 150 -2.32 -7.63 44.51
CA PHE A 150 -1.22 -8.59 44.48
C PHE A 150 -1.58 -9.95 45.10
N LEU A 151 -2.35 -9.99 46.20
CA LEU A 151 -2.85 -11.25 46.76
C LEU A 151 -3.84 -11.96 45.82
N ARG A 152 -4.73 -11.22 45.15
CA ARG A 152 -5.68 -11.78 44.17
C ARG A 152 -4.98 -12.28 42.91
N TYR A 153 -3.92 -11.61 42.46
CA TYR A 153 -3.04 -12.10 41.40
C TYR A 153 -2.29 -13.37 41.83
N PHE A 154 -1.79 -13.44 43.07
CA PHE A 154 -1.18 -14.63 43.64
C PHE A 154 -2.17 -15.81 43.70
N LEU A 155 -3.41 -15.59 44.15
CA LEU A 155 -4.49 -16.59 44.16
C LEU A 155 -4.70 -17.21 42.78
N ILE A 156 -4.85 -16.39 41.72
CA ILE A 156 -4.96 -16.88 40.34
C ILE A 156 -3.72 -17.68 39.95
N GLN A 157 -2.53 -17.11 40.11
CA GLN A 157 -1.29 -17.68 39.57
C GLN A 157 -0.89 -19.00 40.25
N MET A 158 -1.27 -19.19 41.52
CA MET A 158 -1.12 -20.46 42.24
C MET A 158 -2.25 -21.46 41.92
N CYS A 159 -3.49 -21.02 41.65
CA CYS A 159 -4.61 -21.93 41.44
C CYS A 159 -4.91 -22.27 39.97
N LYS A 160 -4.31 -21.57 38.99
CA LYS A 160 -4.57 -21.71 37.54
C LYS A 160 -4.55 -23.16 37.02
N ASP A 161 -3.68 -24.00 37.57
CA ASP A 161 -3.47 -25.40 37.18
C ASP A 161 -4.38 -26.37 37.96
N ARG A 162 -5.33 -25.84 38.75
CA ARG A 162 -6.18 -26.54 39.72
C ARG A 162 -7.65 -26.05 39.71
N ILE A 163 -8.04 -25.35 38.64
CA ILE A 163 -9.43 -24.89 38.39
C ILE A 163 -10.25 -26.09 37.85
N PRO A 164 -11.51 -26.30 38.27
CA PRO A 164 -12.38 -27.36 37.75
C PRO A 164 -13.00 -26.94 36.40
N ASP A 165 -12.15 -26.81 35.39
CA ASP A 165 -12.53 -26.53 34.00
C ASP A 165 -13.02 -27.80 33.28
N THR A 166 -13.68 -27.63 32.14
CA THR A 166 -14.19 -28.73 31.32
C THR A 166 -13.08 -29.69 30.91
N GLY A 167 -13.24 -30.98 31.17
CA GLY A 167 -12.23 -32.01 30.87
C GLY A 167 -11.02 -32.01 31.81
N SER A 168 -11.00 -31.17 32.86
CA SER A 168 -9.91 -31.14 33.83
C SER A 168 -9.97 -32.31 34.82
N GLU A 169 -8.81 -32.74 35.31
CA GLU A 169 -8.67 -33.77 36.36
C GLU A 169 -9.35 -33.42 37.71
N TYR A 170 -9.89 -32.20 37.83
CA TYR A 170 -10.63 -31.66 38.97
C TYR A 170 -12.15 -31.63 38.74
N GLU A 171 -12.61 -31.49 37.50
CA GLU A 171 -14.00 -31.73 37.11
C GLU A 171 -14.31 -33.24 37.15
N GLU A 172 -13.45 -34.09 36.58
CA GLU A 172 -13.57 -35.56 36.61
C GLU A 172 -13.70 -36.11 38.05
N ALA A 173 -12.98 -35.52 39.01
CA ALA A 173 -13.07 -35.85 40.43
C ALA A 173 -14.38 -35.37 41.11
N GLY A 174 -15.33 -34.85 40.33
CA GLY A 174 -16.55 -34.18 40.77
C GLY A 174 -16.26 -32.95 41.63
N GLY A 175 -15.13 -32.28 41.42
CA GLY A 175 -14.60 -31.20 42.27
C GLY A 175 -15.22 -29.82 42.01
N GLY A 176 -15.89 -29.65 40.89
CA GLY A 176 -16.59 -28.45 40.40
C GLY A 176 -17.01 -28.66 38.94
N ASN A 177 -17.35 -27.58 38.24
CA ASN A 177 -17.58 -27.54 36.80
C ASN A 177 -17.23 -26.14 36.24
N ILE A 178 -17.40 -25.94 34.93
CA ILE A 178 -17.19 -24.65 34.25
C ILE A 178 -17.90 -23.44 34.90
N ASP A 179 -19.10 -23.61 35.48
CA ASP A 179 -19.79 -22.52 36.20
C ASP A 179 -19.12 -22.20 37.55
N ASP A 180 -18.70 -23.22 38.33
CA ASP A 180 -17.89 -23.02 39.54
C ASP A 180 -16.54 -22.35 39.21
N ALA A 181 -15.91 -22.73 38.09
CA ALA A 181 -14.65 -22.16 37.59
C ALA A 181 -14.79 -20.70 37.13
N PHE A 182 -15.84 -20.39 36.36
CA PHE A 182 -16.11 -19.04 35.88
C PHE A 182 -16.50 -18.10 37.03
N GLU A 183 -17.36 -18.52 37.96
CA GLU A 183 -17.72 -17.71 39.14
C GLU A 183 -16.52 -17.44 40.06
N PHE A 184 -15.57 -18.37 40.19
CA PHE A 184 -14.29 -18.14 40.89
C PHE A 184 -13.49 -16.98 40.25
N LEU A 185 -13.25 -17.05 38.94
CA LEU A 185 -12.53 -16.00 38.22
C LEU A 185 -13.30 -14.66 38.20
N LEU A 186 -14.63 -14.71 38.04
CA LEU A 186 -15.50 -13.54 37.95
C LEU A 186 -15.59 -12.80 39.29
N SER A 187 -15.77 -13.52 40.40
CA SER A 187 -15.74 -12.96 41.75
C SER A 187 -14.38 -12.31 42.07
N ASN A 188 -13.28 -12.96 41.67
CA ASN A 188 -11.94 -12.41 41.85
C ASN A 188 -11.68 -11.17 40.97
N PHE A 189 -12.19 -11.17 39.73
CA PHE A 189 -12.13 -10.04 38.80
C PHE A 189 -12.92 -8.82 39.32
N TYR A 190 -14.16 -9.03 39.75
CA TYR A 190 -15.01 -7.97 40.31
C TYR A 190 -14.40 -7.34 41.57
N GLU A 191 -13.89 -8.15 42.51
CA GLU A 191 -13.22 -7.63 43.70
C GLU A 191 -11.88 -6.94 43.35
N SER A 192 -11.17 -7.39 42.32
CA SER A 192 -9.98 -6.71 41.80
C SER A 192 -10.33 -5.35 41.19
N ILE A 193 -11.42 -5.24 40.43
CA ILE A 193 -11.94 -3.96 39.91
C ILE A 193 -12.33 -3.02 41.05
N LYS A 194 -13.04 -3.49 42.09
CA LYS A 194 -13.39 -2.67 43.26
C LYS A 194 -12.17 -2.13 43.98
N LEU A 195 -11.13 -2.96 44.15
CA LEU A 195 -9.85 -2.54 44.74
C LEU A 195 -9.14 -1.51 43.86
N TRP A 196 -9.07 -1.73 42.55
CA TRP A 196 -8.42 -0.84 41.58
C TRP A 196 -9.13 0.51 41.46
N SER A 197 -10.46 0.52 41.51
CA SER A 197 -11.30 1.73 41.48
C SER A 197 -11.15 2.62 42.73
N ARG A 198 -10.72 2.07 43.87
CA ARG A 198 -10.41 2.86 45.08
C ARG A 198 -9.01 3.47 45.09
N MET A 199 -8.19 3.18 44.08
CA MET A 199 -6.82 3.69 44.03
C MET A 199 -6.77 5.20 43.73
N SER A 200 -7.82 5.75 43.10
CA SER A 200 -8.05 7.18 42.88
C SER A 200 -8.43 7.95 44.14
N ASP A 201 -9.08 7.33 45.12
CA ASP A 201 -9.63 8.01 46.32
C ASP A 201 -8.54 8.72 47.14
N LYS A 202 -7.29 8.25 47.04
CA LYS A 202 -6.11 8.87 47.65
C LYS A 202 -5.82 10.31 47.19
N VAL A 203 -6.36 10.74 46.04
CA VAL A 203 -6.18 12.11 45.54
C VAL A 203 -7.05 13.12 46.33
N VAL A 204 -8.11 12.66 47.01
CA VAL A 204 -9.07 13.53 47.70
C VAL A 204 -8.62 13.84 49.15
N MET A 205 -7.44 14.44 49.29
CA MET A 205 -7.10 15.20 50.51
C MET A 205 -7.21 16.71 50.23
N LYS A 206 -7.74 17.44 51.23
CA LYS A 206 -8.20 18.82 51.10
C LYS A 206 -7.08 19.78 50.65
N LEU A 207 -7.46 20.81 49.90
CA LEU A 207 -6.61 21.98 49.68
C LEU A 207 -6.20 22.58 51.03
N SER A 208 -4.89 22.76 51.22
CA SER A 208 -4.38 23.87 52.02
C SER A 208 -4.36 25.12 51.13
N PRO A 209 -4.71 26.32 51.63
CA PRO A 209 -4.65 27.54 50.81
C PRO A 209 -3.21 27.82 50.36
N GLY A 210 -3.00 28.02 49.05
CA GLY A 210 -1.71 28.43 48.49
C GLY A 210 -0.76 27.31 48.03
N GLN A 211 -1.28 26.27 47.37
CA GLN A 211 -0.45 25.35 46.56
C GLN A 211 -0.71 25.57 45.07
N ASP A 212 0.35 25.57 44.25
CA ASP A 212 0.25 25.82 42.81
C ASP A 212 -0.50 24.70 42.07
N GLU A 213 -1.43 25.08 41.18
CA GLU A 213 -2.26 24.15 40.42
C GLU A 213 -1.43 23.17 39.57
N GLN A 214 -0.28 23.62 39.08
CA GLN A 214 0.64 22.80 38.28
C GLN A 214 1.29 21.66 39.10
N ILE A 215 1.49 21.84 40.41
CA ILE A 215 1.97 20.78 41.32
C ILE A 215 0.84 19.77 41.58
N LEU A 216 -0.40 20.25 41.73
CA LEU A 216 -1.58 19.39 41.89
C LEU A 216 -1.84 18.54 40.64
N HIS A 217 -1.74 19.14 39.45
CA HIS A 217 -1.85 18.45 38.15
C HIS A 217 -0.77 17.36 37.99
N ASN A 218 0.50 17.69 38.26
CA ASN A 218 1.59 16.71 38.18
C ASN A 218 1.42 15.53 39.16
N ASN A 219 0.94 15.79 40.38
CA ASN A 219 0.63 14.74 41.34
C ASN A 219 -0.56 13.87 40.90
N ARG A 220 -1.61 14.46 40.35
CA ARG A 220 -2.75 13.73 39.75
C ARG A 220 -2.27 12.80 38.63
N ASN A 221 -1.44 13.31 37.70
CA ASN A 221 -0.89 12.52 36.59
C ASN A 221 0.11 11.44 37.06
N LYS A 222 0.79 11.64 38.20
CA LYS A 222 1.58 10.58 38.84
C LYS A 222 0.68 9.46 39.37
N VAL A 223 -0.38 9.78 40.12
CA VAL A 223 -1.31 8.79 40.69
C VAL A 223 -2.07 8.03 39.59
N LEU A 224 -2.46 8.69 38.50
CA LEU A 224 -3.10 8.03 37.35
C LEU A 224 -2.15 7.04 36.65
N ARG A 225 -0.86 7.36 36.52
CA ARG A 225 0.15 6.42 36.01
C ARG A 225 0.39 5.25 36.96
N GLU A 226 0.62 5.50 38.25
CA GLU A 226 0.76 4.45 39.28
C GLU A 226 -0.48 3.54 39.36
N LYS A 227 -1.67 4.07 39.09
CA LYS A 227 -2.91 3.28 38.96
C LYS A 227 -2.90 2.41 37.69
N MET A 228 -2.40 2.90 36.56
CA MET A 228 -2.31 2.11 35.32
C MET A 228 -1.20 1.05 35.35
N ASP A 229 -0.13 1.24 36.11
CA ASP A 229 0.96 0.26 36.29
C ASP A 229 0.45 -1.13 36.76
N VAL A 230 -0.63 -1.16 37.56
CA VAL A 230 -1.21 -2.41 38.10
C VAL A 230 -2.30 -3.03 37.20
N LYS A 231 -2.62 -2.44 36.04
CA LYS A 231 -3.76 -2.87 35.19
C LYS A 231 -3.70 -4.34 34.79
N MET A 232 -2.49 -4.84 34.50
CA MET A 232 -2.24 -6.23 34.09
C MET A 232 -2.61 -7.25 35.18
N LEU A 233 -2.56 -6.88 36.46
CA LEU A 233 -3.01 -7.76 37.56
C LEU A 233 -4.52 -8.03 37.45
N VAL A 234 -5.30 -7.02 37.07
CA VAL A 234 -6.76 -7.14 36.85
C VAL A 234 -7.04 -7.89 35.55
N GLY A 235 -6.40 -7.48 34.44
CA GLY A 235 -6.57 -8.10 33.13
C GLY A 235 -6.21 -9.60 33.09
N SER A 236 -5.31 -10.05 33.96
CA SER A 236 -4.96 -11.48 34.09
C SER A 236 -6.14 -12.40 34.38
N ASN A 237 -7.22 -11.91 35.00
CA ASN A 237 -8.44 -12.69 35.22
C ASN A 237 -9.14 -13.02 33.89
N LEU A 238 -9.26 -12.03 32.99
CA LEU A 238 -9.87 -12.21 31.67
C LEU A 238 -9.04 -13.19 30.84
N VAL A 239 -7.70 -13.09 30.91
CA VAL A 239 -6.78 -14.02 30.23
C VAL A 239 -6.95 -15.46 30.75
N ARG A 240 -7.32 -15.66 32.02
CA ARG A 240 -7.69 -17.01 32.50
C ARG A 240 -9.09 -17.43 32.07
N MET A 241 -10.06 -16.50 31.94
CA MET A 241 -11.40 -16.83 31.46
C MET A 241 -11.41 -17.31 30.00
N SER A 242 -10.59 -16.72 29.11
CA SER A 242 -10.49 -17.18 27.72
C SER A 242 -9.58 -18.39 27.52
N GLN A 243 -8.86 -18.82 28.57
CA GLN A 243 -8.05 -20.05 28.59
C GLN A 243 -8.79 -21.25 29.16
N LEU A 244 -10.08 -21.11 29.51
CA LEU A 244 -10.92 -22.24 29.91
C LEU A 244 -11.40 -23.00 28.67
N GLU A 245 -11.21 -24.31 28.62
CA GLU A 245 -11.71 -25.16 27.53
C GLU A 245 -13.24 -25.15 27.48
N GLY A 246 -13.90 -24.93 28.63
CA GLY A 246 -15.35 -24.72 28.69
C GLY A 246 -15.85 -23.35 28.15
N MET A 247 -14.96 -22.41 27.80
CA MET A 247 -15.32 -21.07 27.28
C MET A 247 -15.71 -21.12 25.78
N THR A 248 -16.68 -21.97 25.47
CA THR A 248 -17.24 -22.11 24.12
C THR A 248 -17.95 -20.82 23.69
N ARG A 249 -18.10 -20.63 22.36
CA ARG A 249 -18.84 -19.51 21.75
C ARG A 249 -20.22 -19.29 22.39
N GLN A 250 -20.97 -20.36 22.65
CA GLN A 250 -22.30 -20.28 23.25
C GLN A 250 -22.24 -19.81 24.72
N TYR A 251 -21.32 -20.37 25.51
CA TYR A 251 -21.10 -19.94 26.90
C TYR A 251 -20.67 -18.47 26.98
N TYR A 252 -19.87 -18.01 26.02
CA TYR A 252 -19.45 -16.61 25.93
C TYR A 252 -20.63 -15.66 25.69
N ILE A 253 -21.48 -15.97 24.71
CA ILE A 253 -22.68 -15.19 24.36
C ILE A 253 -23.69 -15.16 25.52
N GLU A 254 -24.05 -16.33 26.07
CA GLU A 254 -25.14 -16.45 27.04
C GLU A 254 -24.77 -16.01 28.46
N LYS A 255 -23.55 -16.35 28.91
CA LYS A 255 -23.14 -16.22 30.32
C LYS A 255 -21.98 -15.26 30.53
N CYS A 256 -20.93 -15.34 29.73
CA CYS A 256 -19.68 -14.61 30.01
C CYS A 256 -19.83 -13.11 29.75
N LEU A 257 -20.10 -12.73 28.50
CA LEU A 257 -20.12 -11.33 28.10
C LEU A 257 -21.22 -10.51 28.82
N PRO A 258 -22.47 -10.98 28.98
CA PRO A 258 -23.50 -10.21 29.68
C PRO A 258 -23.12 -9.86 31.12
N LYS A 259 -22.51 -10.80 31.86
CA LYS A 259 -22.02 -10.58 33.23
C LYS A 259 -20.83 -9.61 33.29
N LEU A 260 -19.90 -9.70 32.33
CA LEU A 260 -18.77 -8.75 32.25
C LEU A 260 -19.27 -7.32 31.99
N LEU A 261 -20.18 -7.16 31.02
CA LEU A 261 -20.76 -5.86 30.64
C LEU A 261 -21.63 -5.25 31.76
N GLN A 262 -22.43 -6.05 32.48
CA GLN A 262 -23.22 -5.58 33.61
C GLN A 262 -22.36 -4.97 34.72
N ASN A 263 -21.21 -5.58 35.03
CA ASN A 263 -20.29 -5.00 36.01
C ASN A 263 -19.60 -3.74 35.45
N LEU A 264 -19.28 -3.69 34.15
CA LEU A 264 -18.68 -2.51 33.51
C LEU A 264 -19.56 -1.26 33.58
N SER A 265 -20.88 -1.39 33.46
CA SER A 265 -21.82 -0.27 33.65
C SER A 265 -21.91 0.23 35.10
N THR A 266 -21.33 -0.50 36.07
CA THR A 266 -21.29 -0.15 37.49
C THR A 266 -19.99 0.61 37.87
N ILE A 267 -19.04 0.76 36.95
CA ILE A 267 -17.74 1.40 37.18
C ILE A 267 -17.80 2.88 36.79
N ASN A 268 -17.65 3.79 37.75
CA ASN A 268 -17.68 5.24 37.51
C ASN A 268 -16.33 5.84 37.05
N ASP A 269 -15.47 5.05 36.39
CA ASP A 269 -14.08 5.39 36.09
C ASP A 269 -13.72 5.00 34.65
N SER A 270 -13.58 6.00 33.77
CA SER A 270 -13.42 5.81 32.33
C SER A 270 -12.12 5.09 31.95
N LEU A 271 -11.02 5.32 32.67
CA LEU A 271 -9.74 4.65 32.40
C LEU A 271 -9.80 3.14 32.74
N ILE A 272 -10.52 2.76 33.79
CA ILE A 272 -10.79 1.35 34.09
C ILE A 272 -11.72 0.75 33.03
N GLN A 273 -12.81 1.43 32.68
CA GLN A 273 -13.74 0.96 31.65
C GLN A 273 -13.03 0.75 30.31
N GLN A 274 -12.22 1.72 29.86
CA GLN A 274 -11.48 1.64 28.59
C GLN A 274 -10.55 0.42 28.58
N TYR A 275 -9.66 0.28 29.57
CA TYR A 275 -8.72 -0.84 29.61
C TYR A 275 -9.43 -2.20 29.66
N ILE A 276 -10.57 -2.31 30.35
CA ILE A 276 -11.31 -3.58 30.40
C ILE A 276 -12.02 -3.87 29.07
N PHE A 277 -12.56 -2.88 28.36
CA PHE A 277 -13.09 -3.09 27.01
C PHE A 277 -11.99 -3.47 26.01
N GLU A 278 -10.85 -2.76 26.02
CA GLU A 278 -9.65 -3.13 25.26
C GLU A 278 -9.22 -4.56 25.59
N SER A 279 -9.21 -4.94 26.88
CA SER A 279 -8.86 -6.30 27.30
C SER A 279 -9.85 -7.35 26.80
N ILE A 280 -11.17 -7.12 26.89
CA ILE A 280 -12.18 -8.03 26.33
C ILE A 280 -11.95 -8.20 24.82
N VAL A 281 -11.75 -7.10 24.10
CA VAL A 281 -11.50 -7.07 22.64
C VAL A 281 -10.12 -7.64 22.27
N GLN A 282 -9.17 -7.81 23.20
CA GLN A 282 -7.85 -8.41 22.96
C GLN A 282 -7.74 -9.88 23.39
N VAL A 283 -8.62 -10.37 24.27
CA VAL A 283 -8.40 -11.62 25.02
C VAL A 283 -9.33 -12.76 24.62
N PHE A 284 -10.53 -12.47 24.08
CA PHE A 284 -11.43 -13.48 23.53
C PHE A 284 -11.20 -13.68 22.02
N SER A 285 -11.83 -14.70 21.41
CA SER A 285 -11.64 -15.04 19.99
C SER A 285 -12.45 -14.13 19.05
N ASP A 286 -11.98 -13.99 17.82
CA ASP A 286 -12.62 -13.15 16.78
C ASP A 286 -14.01 -13.69 16.40
N GLU A 287 -14.19 -15.01 16.37
CA GLU A 287 -15.50 -15.65 16.28
C GLU A 287 -16.48 -15.12 17.35
N CYS A 288 -16.08 -15.16 18.63
CA CYS A 288 -16.90 -14.67 19.73
C CYS A 288 -17.24 -13.18 19.58
N HIS A 289 -16.34 -12.38 19.02
CA HIS A 289 -16.62 -10.97 18.71
C HIS A 289 -17.63 -10.78 17.57
N ILE A 290 -17.57 -11.57 16.49
CA ILE A 290 -18.52 -11.49 15.37
C ILE A 290 -19.96 -11.74 15.85
N TYR A 291 -20.20 -12.82 16.61
CA TYR A 291 -21.54 -13.17 17.11
C TYR A 291 -22.01 -12.36 18.34
N THR A 292 -21.23 -11.38 18.81
CA THR A 292 -21.62 -10.47 19.90
C THR A 292 -21.45 -8.98 19.55
N LEU A 293 -21.27 -8.69 18.26
CA LEU A 293 -20.94 -7.34 17.78
C LEU A 293 -22.02 -6.31 18.17
N ASP A 294 -23.29 -6.70 18.04
CA ASP A 294 -24.45 -5.92 18.44
C ASP A 294 -24.44 -5.61 19.96
N ILE A 295 -24.21 -6.63 20.80
CA ILE A 295 -24.15 -6.51 22.27
C ILE A 295 -22.99 -5.60 22.67
N LEU A 296 -21.83 -5.77 22.03
CA LEU A 296 -20.60 -5.03 22.34
C LEU A 296 -20.70 -3.56 21.94
N LEU A 297 -21.16 -3.25 20.72
CA LEU A 297 -21.32 -1.87 20.25
C LEU A 297 -22.43 -1.13 21.04
N ASN A 298 -23.55 -1.80 21.33
CA ASN A 298 -24.58 -1.25 22.21
C ASN A 298 -24.08 -0.97 23.63
N ALA A 299 -23.13 -1.77 24.15
CA ALA A 299 -22.53 -1.50 25.44
C ALA A 299 -21.57 -0.29 25.40
N ILE A 300 -20.75 -0.18 24.35
CA ILE A 300 -19.86 0.99 24.13
C ILE A 300 -20.69 2.28 24.02
N GLN A 301 -21.82 2.27 23.30
CA GLN A 301 -22.73 3.43 23.19
C GLN A 301 -23.34 3.87 24.53
N LYS A 302 -23.61 2.94 25.45
CA LYS A 302 -24.26 3.20 26.75
C LYS A 302 -23.31 3.72 27.84
N ILE A 303 -22.01 3.81 27.54
CA ILE A 303 -20.97 4.19 28.52
C ILE A 303 -20.67 5.69 28.49
N ASN A 304 -20.04 6.17 29.56
CA ASN A 304 -19.72 7.57 29.84
C ASN A 304 -19.06 8.26 28.63
N SER A 305 -19.48 9.49 28.33
CA SER A 305 -19.00 10.27 27.17
C SER A 305 -17.52 10.67 27.26
N SER A 306 -16.88 10.52 28.42
CA SER A 306 -15.45 10.77 28.64
C SER A 306 -14.52 9.56 28.41
N LEU A 307 -15.03 8.48 27.79
CA LEU A 307 -14.25 7.30 27.43
C LEU A 307 -13.81 7.34 25.96
N ASP A 308 -12.53 7.10 25.70
CA ASP A 308 -11.98 6.98 24.33
C ASP A 308 -12.40 5.64 23.70
N PHE A 309 -13.64 5.60 23.22
CA PHE A 309 -14.19 4.46 22.49
C PHE A 309 -13.49 4.23 21.14
N LYS A 310 -12.77 5.24 20.61
CA LYS A 310 -12.16 5.21 19.28
C LYS A 310 -11.00 4.21 19.27
N GLY A 311 -10.18 4.18 20.33
CA GLY A 311 -9.13 3.17 20.52
C GLY A 311 -9.65 1.73 20.58
N ILE A 312 -10.80 1.51 21.23
CA ILE A 312 -11.47 0.20 21.29
C ILE A 312 -11.98 -0.22 19.90
N LEU A 313 -12.66 0.69 19.17
CA LEU A 313 -13.15 0.42 17.81
C LEU A 313 -12.00 0.15 16.83
N ILE A 314 -10.91 0.92 16.88
CA ILE A 314 -9.70 0.66 16.07
C ILE A 314 -9.15 -0.74 16.36
N THR A 315 -9.09 -1.16 17.62
CA THR A 315 -8.60 -2.49 18.00
C THR A 315 -9.51 -3.60 17.48
N LEU A 316 -10.83 -3.43 17.62
CA LEU A 316 -11.84 -4.39 17.16
C LEU A 316 -11.84 -4.53 15.63
N LEU A 317 -11.87 -3.42 14.89
CA LEU A 317 -11.88 -3.41 13.43
C LEU A 317 -10.58 -4.00 12.84
N LYS A 318 -9.41 -3.69 13.43
CA LYS A 318 -8.13 -4.30 13.05
C LYS A 318 -8.14 -5.82 13.22
N ARG A 319 -8.66 -6.31 14.35
CA ARG A 319 -8.80 -7.75 14.62
C ARG A 319 -9.73 -8.44 13.63
N LEU A 320 -10.94 -7.92 13.45
CA LEU A 320 -11.92 -8.44 12.50
C LEU A 320 -11.38 -8.46 11.06
N ARG A 321 -10.64 -7.43 10.64
CA ARG A 321 -9.97 -7.43 9.32
C ARG A 321 -8.96 -8.57 9.23
N CYS A 322 -8.00 -8.67 10.17
CA CYS A 322 -6.98 -9.72 10.14
C CYS A 322 -7.56 -11.14 10.15
N PHE A 323 -8.67 -11.35 10.88
CA PHE A 323 -9.43 -12.60 10.85
C PHE A 323 -10.01 -12.89 9.47
N ILE A 324 -10.69 -11.92 8.84
CA ILE A 324 -11.33 -12.09 7.51
C ILE A 324 -10.30 -12.19 6.37
N GLU A 325 -9.13 -11.55 6.50
CA GLU A 325 -8.02 -11.72 5.55
C GLU A 325 -7.47 -13.16 5.57
N SER A 326 -7.53 -13.83 6.72
CA SER A 326 -7.08 -15.21 6.92
C SER A 326 -8.18 -16.22 6.54
N ASN A 327 -9.40 -16.02 7.05
CA ASN A 327 -10.51 -16.98 7.01
C ASN A 327 -11.65 -16.49 6.10
N ARG A 328 -11.33 -16.25 4.81
CA ARG A 328 -12.24 -15.66 3.80
C ARG A 328 -13.60 -16.35 3.61
N PHE A 329 -13.80 -17.55 4.13
CA PHE A 329 -15.00 -18.37 3.93
C PHE A 329 -15.89 -18.53 5.17
N GLU A 330 -15.54 -17.93 6.31
CA GLU A 330 -16.20 -18.18 7.61
C GLU A 330 -17.01 -17.01 8.16
N VAL A 331 -17.16 -15.90 7.42
CA VAL A 331 -18.05 -14.79 7.82
C VAL A 331 -19.51 -15.27 7.75
N PRO A 332 -20.28 -15.25 8.87
CA PRO A 332 -21.65 -15.70 8.85
C PRO A 332 -22.53 -14.73 8.06
N LYS A 333 -23.18 -15.22 6.99
CA LYS A 333 -24.12 -14.43 6.16
C LYS A 333 -25.34 -13.90 6.92
N GLU A 334 -25.52 -14.37 8.16
CA GLU A 334 -26.57 -13.98 9.10
C GLU A 334 -26.27 -12.67 9.85
N VAL A 335 -25.02 -12.19 9.83
CA VAL A 335 -24.58 -10.98 10.56
C VAL A 335 -24.23 -9.87 9.57
N ASP A 336 -25.07 -8.83 9.50
CA ASP A 336 -24.76 -7.64 8.71
C ASP A 336 -23.78 -6.71 9.45
N ILE A 337 -22.50 -7.02 9.29
CA ILE A 337 -21.38 -6.26 9.87
C ILE A 337 -21.39 -4.80 9.41
N PHE A 338 -21.76 -4.52 8.15
CA PHE A 338 -21.83 -3.16 7.62
C PHE A 338 -22.87 -2.33 8.37
N SER A 339 -24.14 -2.76 8.42
CA SER A 339 -25.20 -1.95 9.02
C SER A 339 -25.00 -1.76 10.53
N LEU A 340 -24.57 -2.82 11.24
CA LEU A 340 -24.25 -2.75 12.68
C LEU A 340 -23.19 -1.69 12.98
N PHE A 341 -22.05 -1.70 12.27
CA PHE A 341 -21.04 -0.67 12.47
C PHE A 341 -21.52 0.71 11.97
N TYR A 342 -22.17 0.80 10.81
CA TYR A 342 -22.54 2.08 10.20
C TYR A 342 -23.50 2.90 11.08
N GLU A 343 -24.54 2.28 11.65
CA GLU A 343 -25.49 2.97 12.52
C GLU A 343 -24.82 3.56 13.78
N HIS A 344 -23.94 2.79 14.44
CA HIS A 344 -23.19 3.28 15.59
C HIS A 344 -22.13 4.34 15.17
N LEU A 345 -21.47 4.19 14.02
CA LEU A 345 -20.48 5.13 13.51
C LEU A 345 -21.08 6.49 13.15
N VAL A 346 -22.28 6.55 12.57
CA VAL A 346 -23.03 7.81 12.35
C VAL A 346 -23.13 8.60 13.65
N LEU A 347 -23.58 7.96 14.74
CA LEU A 347 -23.72 8.61 16.06
C LEU A 347 -22.38 9.06 16.65
N TYR A 348 -21.30 8.30 16.43
CA TYR A 348 -19.96 8.65 16.91
C TYR A 348 -19.29 9.79 16.11
N VAL A 349 -19.55 9.88 14.80
CA VAL A 349 -19.12 11.00 13.96
C VAL A 349 -19.84 12.27 14.39
N HIS A 350 -21.18 12.25 14.52
CA HIS A 350 -21.94 13.39 15.02
C HIS A 350 -21.44 13.86 16.38
N ARG A 351 -21.31 12.97 17.38
CA ARG A 351 -20.76 13.33 18.71
C ARG A 351 -19.35 13.96 18.65
N THR A 352 -18.52 13.55 17.68
CA THR A 352 -17.18 14.12 17.49
C THR A 352 -17.24 15.52 16.85
N LEU A 353 -18.22 15.80 15.99
CA LEU A 353 -18.44 17.12 15.38
C LEU A 353 -19.22 18.08 16.30
N ASP A 354 -20.17 17.60 17.09
CA ASP A 354 -20.88 18.38 18.13
C ASP A 354 -19.90 18.96 19.16
N SER A 355 -18.76 18.28 19.37
CA SER A 355 -17.66 18.73 20.22
C SER A 355 -16.85 19.89 19.63
N TYR A 356 -17.02 20.21 18.34
CA TYR A 356 -16.32 21.29 17.63
C TYR A 356 -17.07 22.63 17.67
N GLU A 357 -18.40 22.62 17.49
CA GLU A 357 -19.16 23.85 17.19
C GLU A 357 -19.46 24.77 18.38
N GLY A 358 -18.98 24.43 19.60
CA GLY A 358 -18.77 25.41 20.67
C GLY A 358 -19.98 26.24 21.11
N GLY A 359 -21.22 25.72 20.97
CA GLY A 359 -22.41 26.36 21.52
C GLY A 359 -23.22 27.25 20.57
N LYS A 360 -23.26 26.95 19.26
CA LYS A 360 -24.35 27.34 18.36
C LYS A 360 -24.94 26.08 17.74
N GLY A 361 -26.26 25.90 17.83
CA GLY A 361 -26.88 24.58 17.59
C GLY A 361 -27.93 24.53 16.48
N THR A 362 -28.78 23.52 16.57
CA THR A 362 -29.92 23.17 15.69
C THR A 362 -29.60 22.40 14.40
N TYR A 363 -29.14 21.15 14.56
CA TYR A 363 -29.65 20.06 13.71
C TYR A 363 -30.89 19.45 14.36
N SER A 364 -31.92 19.16 13.56
CA SER A 364 -33.21 18.65 14.04
C SER A 364 -33.24 17.12 14.03
N LEU A 365 -33.64 16.51 15.15
CA LEU A 365 -33.92 15.08 15.27
C LEU A 365 -35.18 14.72 14.46
N ALA A 366 -34.99 14.47 13.16
CA ALA A 366 -36.07 14.31 12.19
C ALA A 366 -35.84 13.16 11.19
N PHE A 367 -35.35 12.00 11.65
CA PHE A 367 -35.55 10.74 10.92
C PHE A 367 -35.95 9.59 11.88
N GLN A 368 -37.18 9.11 11.66
CA GLN A 368 -37.84 7.92 12.20
C GLN A 368 -37.48 7.43 13.61
N GLN A 369 -38.31 7.87 14.58
CA GLN A 369 -39.01 6.87 15.37
C GLN A 369 -40.10 6.23 14.50
N ASP A 370 -39.90 4.99 14.05
CA ASP A 370 -40.98 4.08 13.65
C ASP A 370 -40.75 2.75 14.36
N GLY A 371 -41.75 2.30 15.12
CA GLY A 371 -41.53 1.31 16.18
C GLY A 371 -41.60 -0.14 15.72
N GLN A 372 -40.46 -0.76 15.39
CA GLN A 372 -40.36 -2.22 15.50
C GLN A 372 -40.09 -2.62 16.96
N LYS A 373 -41.14 -3.11 17.63
CA LYS A 373 -40.96 -3.97 18.81
C LYS A 373 -40.39 -5.29 18.34
N PHE A 374 -39.19 -5.65 18.79
CA PHE A 374 -38.70 -7.02 18.65
C PHE A 374 -39.69 -8.00 19.30
N PRO A 375 -40.17 -9.04 18.61
CA PRO A 375 -40.84 -10.16 19.26
C PRO A 375 -39.80 -10.96 20.07
N PRO A 376 -40.19 -11.59 21.19
CA PRO A 376 -39.32 -12.54 21.87
C PRO A 376 -38.98 -13.73 20.96
N ARG A 377 -37.73 -14.20 20.98
CA ARG A 377 -37.38 -15.53 20.48
C ARG A 377 -37.78 -16.57 21.53
N ASP A 378 -39.05 -16.98 21.53
CA ASP A 378 -39.48 -18.17 22.27
C ASP A 378 -38.99 -19.44 21.56
N ALA A 379 -38.54 -20.42 22.34
CA ALA A 379 -38.06 -21.70 21.83
C ALA A 379 -39.19 -22.73 21.77
N ALA A 380 -39.46 -23.26 20.57
CA ALA A 380 -40.31 -24.42 20.35
C ALA A 380 -39.73 -25.26 19.20
N ALA A 381 -40.01 -26.56 19.21
CA ALA A 381 -39.40 -27.53 18.30
C ALA A 381 -40.40 -28.11 17.29
N GLU A 382 -39.82 -28.80 16.31
CA GLU A 382 -40.40 -29.87 15.49
C GLU A 382 -41.31 -29.60 14.28
N HIS A 383 -41.14 -30.54 13.33
CA HIS A 383 -42.06 -31.06 12.32
C HIS A 383 -42.28 -30.32 11.00
N CYS A 384 -42.31 -31.12 9.93
CA CYS A 384 -42.33 -30.72 8.52
C CYS A 384 -43.71 -30.89 7.88
N LYS A 385 -44.04 -30.07 6.86
CA LYS A 385 -44.52 -30.49 5.52
C LYS A 385 -45.06 -29.32 4.67
N GLY A 386 -44.93 -29.47 3.34
CA GLY A 386 -46.01 -29.17 2.38
C GLY A 386 -46.09 -27.77 1.77
N ASP A 387 -45.64 -27.68 0.50
CA ASP A 387 -46.34 -27.15 -0.68
C ASP A 387 -47.30 -25.93 -0.57
N GLY A 388 -47.17 -24.97 -1.50
CA GLY A 388 -48.17 -23.91 -1.70
C GLY A 388 -47.77 -22.80 -2.68
N GLU A 389 -48.17 -22.91 -3.94
CA GLU A 389 -47.84 -21.93 -5.00
C GLU A 389 -48.67 -20.61 -4.96
N LYS A 390 -48.24 -19.67 -5.83
CA LYS A 390 -49.05 -18.75 -6.69
C LYS A 390 -49.46 -17.34 -6.18
N ARG A 391 -48.79 -16.37 -6.83
CA ARG A 391 -49.35 -15.25 -7.63
C ARG A 391 -50.18 -14.14 -6.96
N ALA A 392 -49.48 -13.02 -6.73
CA ALA A 392 -49.54 -11.78 -7.53
C ALA A 392 -50.80 -10.86 -7.55
N ALA A 393 -50.50 -9.58 -7.77
CA ALA A 393 -51.37 -8.47 -8.22
C ALA A 393 -52.42 -7.92 -7.23
N ASN A 394 -52.90 -6.67 -7.36
CA ASN A 394 -52.29 -5.39 -7.80
C ASN A 394 -53.27 -4.25 -7.44
N SER A 395 -52.82 -2.99 -7.38
CA SER A 395 -53.63 -1.76 -7.16
C SER A 395 -54.36 -1.66 -5.79
N GLY A 396 -54.78 -0.47 -5.33
CA GLY A 396 -54.45 0.87 -5.81
C GLY A 396 -55.38 1.99 -5.27
N HIS A 397 -54.79 3.16 -5.03
CA HIS A 397 -55.40 4.50 -4.94
C HIS A 397 -56.49 4.85 -3.89
N THR A 398 -56.25 6.03 -3.27
CA THR A 398 -57.25 7.06 -2.84
C THR A 398 -58.23 6.76 -1.69
N ALA A 399 -58.71 7.73 -0.90
CA ALA A 399 -58.19 9.06 -0.54
C ALA A 399 -59.00 9.70 0.63
N ASN A 400 -58.42 10.72 1.27
CA ASN A 400 -59.07 11.89 1.90
C ASN A 400 -59.88 11.80 3.22
N THR A 401 -59.70 12.89 3.99
CA THR A 401 -60.66 13.62 4.85
C THR A 401 -61.19 13.05 6.19
N ALA A 402 -60.50 13.47 7.27
CA ALA A 402 -60.93 14.54 8.19
C ALA A 402 -61.96 14.33 9.34
N ASN A 403 -61.46 14.60 10.55
CA ASN A 403 -62.03 15.42 11.64
C ASN A 403 -63.11 14.88 12.60
N THR A 404 -63.06 15.46 13.82
CA THR A 404 -64.01 15.40 14.96
C THR A 404 -64.14 14.07 15.73
N ALA A 405 -64.50 14.04 17.04
CA ALA A 405 -64.32 14.98 18.16
C ALA A 405 -64.65 14.32 19.52
N ASN A 406 -64.21 14.94 20.63
CA ASN A 406 -64.79 14.92 21.99
C ASN A 406 -64.94 13.59 22.81
N ALA A 407 -64.02 13.42 23.76
CA ALA A 407 -64.24 13.38 25.23
C ALA A 407 -65.36 12.51 25.87
N ALA A 408 -64.97 11.66 26.85
CA ALA A 408 -65.70 11.50 28.12
C ALA A 408 -64.84 10.90 29.27
N ASN A 409 -64.99 11.50 30.45
CA ASN A 409 -64.35 11.19 31.74
C ASN A 409 -64.68 9.82 32.35
N THR A 410 -63.80 9.30 33.23
CA THR A 410 -64.13 9.14 34.67
C THR A 410 -62.91 8.87 35.56
N ALA A 411 -63.00 9.29 36.83
CA ALA A 411 -62.08 8.98 37.94
C ALA A 411 -62.93 8.81 39.23
N PRO A 412 -62.35 8.36 40.37
CA PRO A 412 -62.59 9.15 41.60
C PRO A 412 -61.49 9.11 42.70
N ASN A 413 -61.38 10.25 43.43
CA ASN A 413 -61.02 10.44 44.86
C ASN A 413 -59.57 10.11 45.35
N CYS A 414 -58.79 11.00 46.00
CA CYS A 414 -58.93 11.87 47.22
C CYS A 414 -58.38 11.21 48.51
N LYS A 415 -57.68 11.83 49.50
CA LYS A 415 -57.37 13.24 49.96
C LYS A 415 -56.01 13.22 50.77
N ILE A 416 -55.47 14.18 51.57
CA ILE A 416 -55.96 15.42 52.23
C ILE A 416 -54.85 16.49 52.55
N ILE A 417 -55.12 17.76 52.23
CA ILE A 417 -54.88 19.09 52.87
C ILE A 417 -53.77 19.35 53.94
N LYS A 418 -52.91 20.39 53.71
CA LYS A 418 -52.62 21.65 54.50
C LYS A 418 -51.24 22.27 54.09
N SER A 419 -50.99 23.55 53.69
CA SER A 419 -51.47 24.94 53.99
C SER A 419 -50.76 25.62 55.19
N ALA A 420 -50.33 26.90 55.20
CA ALA A 420 -50.40 28.07 54.28
C ALA A 420 -49.06 28.87 54.33
N ASP A 421 -48.83 30.18 54.06
CA ASP A 421 -49.63 31.41 53.76
C ASP A 421 -48.74 32.46 52.99
N ALA A 422 -49.12 33.75 52.83
CA ALA A 422 -48.40 34.74 51.97
C ALA A 422 -48.63 36.25 52.29
N LYS A 423 -47.80 37.17 51.71
CA LYS A 423 -48.00 38.64 51.38
C LYS A 423 -46.62 39.31 51.07
N GLY A 424 -46.46 40.33 50.22
CA GLY A 424 -47.35 41.05 49.27
C GLY A 424 -46.61 42.11 48.40
N PRO A 425 -47.23 42.68 47.33
CA PRO A 425 -46.66 43.67 46.35
C PRO A 425 -47.04 45.15 46.72
N PRO A 426 -46.87 46.26 45.91
CA PRO A 426 -46.62 46.39 44.44
C PRO A 426 -45.72 47.59 43.94
N GLY A 427 -45.71 47.83 42.60
CA GLY A 427 -45.13 48.99 41.86
C GLY A 427 -44.03 48.56 40.86
N GLU A 428 -44.10 48.66 39.51
CA GLU A 428 -44.61 49.64 38.52
C GLU A 428 -43.72 50.91 38.36
N GLU A 429 -43.36 51.43 37.16
CA GLU A 429 -43.56 50.94 35.77
C GLU A 429 -42.56 51.54 34.72
N LYS A 430 -42.45 50.88 33.56
CA LYS A 430 -42.12 51.33 32.16
C LYS A 430 -41.14 52.50 31.83
N ARG A 431 -40.10 52.13 31.04
CA ARG A 431 -39.68 52.68 29.71
C ARG A 431 -39.43 54.20 29.48
N THR A 432 -38.16 54.55 29.19
CA THR A 432 -37.60 55.36 28.05
C THR A 432 -38.16 56.76 27.66
N PRO A 433 -37.40 57.63 26.94
CA PRO A 433 -35.94 57.89 26.93
C PRO A 433 -35.62 59.42 27.04
N ASN A 434 -34.33 59.84 26.99
CA ASN A 434 -33.83 61.04 26.25
C ASN A 434 -32.35 61.37 26.53
N GLU A 435 -31.75 62.16 25.64
CA GLU A 435 -30.43 62.81 25.76
C GLU A 435 -30.59 64.30 26.15
N ALA A 436 -29.62 64.93 26.85
CA ALA A 436 -29.28 66.37 26.71
C ALA A 436 -28.08 66.86 27.58
N THR A 437 -26.93 66.99 26.93
CA THR A 437 -25.84 67.99 27.02
C THR A 437 -25.92 69.20 27.99
N TYR A 438 -24.79 69.50 28.68
CA TYR A 438 -24.10 70.83 28.84
C TYR A 438 -22.93 70.68 29.86
N TYR A 439 -21.76 71.35 29.84
CA TYR A 439 -21.06 72.36 29.00
C TYR A 439 -19.60 71.84 28.77
N GLY A 440 -18.78 72.24 27.79
CA GLY A 440 -18.91 73.14 26.62
C GLY A 440 -17.53 73.68 26.16
N GLY A 441 -17.39 74.19 24.92
CA GLY A 441 -16.19 74.96 24.49
C GLY A 441 -15.73 74.83 23.01
N ALA A 442 -15.79 75.95 22.26
CA ALA A 442 -15.02 76.34 21.05
C ALA A 442 -14.64 75.27 19.97
N THR A 443 -15.24 75.21 18.77
CA THR A 443 -14.99 76.04 17.54
C THR A 443 -13.56 75.96 16.95
N HIS A 444 -13.30 75.78 15.63
CA HIS A 444 -14.16 75.82 14.43
C HIS A 444 -13.58 74.97 13.25
N GLN A 445 -14.48 74.46 12.38
CA GLN A 445 -14.37 74.21 10.91
C GLN A 445 -13.13 73.52 10.27
N GLY A 446 -13.40 72.57 9.35
CA GLY A 446 -12.66 72.56 8.05
C GLY A 446 -12.29 71.24 7.35
N GLY A 447 -13.25 70.55 6.71
CA GLY A 447 -13.05 69.98 5.37
C GLY A 447 -12.32 68.63 5.12
N SER A 448 -13.12 67.62 4.77
CA SER A 448 -12.94 66.73 3.59
C SER A 448 -11.84 65.65 3.51
N ASN A 449 -12.30 64.44 3.11
CA ASN A 449 -11.66 63.45 2.23
C ASN A 449 -10.49 62.53 2.68
N LYS A 450 -10.64 61.27 2.24
CA LYS A 450 -9.62 60.28 1.81
C LYS A 450 -8.59 59.72 2.82
N ALA A 451 -8.83 58.44 3.14
CA ALA A 451 -7.97 57.28 2.82
C ALA A 451 -6.54 57.11 3.40
N ALA A 452 -6.34 55.88 3.90
CA ALA A 452 -5.12 55.05 3.86
C ALA A 452 -4.01 55.21 4.92
N ASN A 453 -3.40 54.05 5.16
CA ASN A 453 -2.09 53.74 5.75
C ASN A 453 -1.79 53.96 7.25
N TYR A 454 -1.56 52.81 7.92
CA TYR A 454 -0.28 52.42 8.53
C TYR A 454 0.66 53.53 9.08
N GLY A 455 0.96 53.48 10.38
CA GLY A 455 2.11 54.22 10.93
C GLY A 455 2.33 54.10 12.44
N ASN A 456 3.13 53.12 12.87
CA ASN A 456 4.02 53.12 14.05
C ASN A 456 3.47 53.41 15.48
N LEU A 457 3.74 52.46 16.39
CA LEU A 457 3.85 52.73 17.84
C LEU A 457 5.06 53.64 18.12
N PRO A 458 5.11 54.29 19.31
CA PRO A 458 6.02 53.73 20.32
C PRO A 458 5.47 53.76 21.77
N ARG A 459 5.94 52.80 22.57
CA ARG A 459 6.17 52.79 24.04
C ARG A 459 5.13 53.51 24.96
N GLY A 460 4.51 52.87 25.95
CA GLY A 460 4.68 51.51 26.48
C GLY A 460 4.90 51.51 28.00
N THR A 461 3.87 51.13 28.76
CA THR A 461 3.94 50.83 30.21
C THR A 461 3.24 49.50 30.46
N HIS A 462 3.93 48.55 31.09
CA HIS A 462 3.42 47.19 31.27
C HIS A 462 2.31 47.11 32.33
N ARG A 463 1.25 46.35 32.01
CA ARG A 463 0.59 45.45 32.97
C ARG A 463 0.61 44.04 32.39
N ARG A 464 1.04 43.05 33.18
CA ARG A 464 1.12 41.64 32.77
C ARG A 464 -0.21 40.95 33.03
N CYS A 465 -0.88 40.49 31.98
CA CYS A 465 -1.94 39.46 31.98
C CYS A 465 -2.03 38.93 30.54
N SER A 466 -1.20 37.93 30.20
CA SER A 466 -1.20 37.27 28.88
C SER A 466 -0.18 36.12 28.82
N HIS A 467 -0.53 34.96 29.35
CA HIS A 467 0.15 33.69 29.00
C HIS A 467 -0.74 32.46 29.23
N GLU A 468 -1.50 32.41 30.33
CA GLU A 468 -2.34 31.24 30.68
C GLU A 468 -3.49 31.04 29.68
N GLU A 469 -4.27 32.10 29.39
CA GLU A 469 -5.35 32.08 28.38
C GLU A 469 -4.90 31.72 26.95
N LYS A 470 -3.59 31.78 26.66
CA LYS A 470 -3.03 31.41 25.35
C LYS A 470 -2.56 29.96 25.29
N ASN A 471 -2.15 29.36 26.41
CA ASN A 471 -1.82 27.94 26.43
C ASN A 471 -3.09 27.10 26.40
N GLN A 472 -4.10 27.45 27.21
CA GLN A 472 -5.36 26.70 27.31
C GLN A 472 -6.07 26.52 25.97
N ARG A 473 -6.11 27.55 25.12
CA ARG A 473 -6.71 27.45 23.78
C ARG A 473 -5.92 26.55 22.82
N ASN A 474 -4.59 26.56 22.90
CA ASN A 474 -3.77 25.66 22.10
C ASN A 474 -3.96 24.21 22.55
N ASP A 475 -4.01 23.96 23.87
CA ASP A 475 -4.24 22.63 24.44
C ASP A 475 -5.63 22.08 24.05
N GLU A 476 -6.66 22.93 24.05
CA GLU A 476 -8.03 22.60 23.60
C GLU A 476 -8.10 22.30 22.08
N ASP A 477 -7.44 23.11 21.24
CA ASP A 477 -7.35 22.87 19.78
C ASP A 477 -6.59 21.56 19.46
N GLU A 478 -5.51 21.24 20.20
CA GLU A 478 -4.74 20.01 20.02
C GLU A 478 -5.52 18.75 20.46
N GLU A 479 -6.21 18.78 21.62
CA GLU A 479 -7.06 17.65 22.06
C GLU A 479 -8.23 17.42 21.09
N PHE A 480 -8.79 18.48 20.49
CA PHE A 480 -9.80 18.34 19.43
C PHE A 480 -9.22 17.68 18.16
N VAL A 481 -8.05 18.12 17.70
CA VAL A 481 -7.39 17.55 16.51
C VAL A 481 -7.08 16.06 16.72
N GLU A 482 -6.55 15.65 17.87
CA GLU A 482 -6.34 14.23 18.19
C GLU A 482 -7.67 13.46 18.18
N ASN A 483 -8.74 14.05 18.72
CA ASN A 483 -10.07 13.45 18.73
C ASN A 483 -10.66 13.21 17.33
N VAL A 484 -10.45 14.11 16.37
CA VAL A 484 -10.88 13.91 14.97
C VAL A 484 -9.96 12.91 14.25
N VAL A 485 -8.64 12.99 14.45
CA VAL A 485 -7.66 12.04 13.90
C VAL A 485 -8.02 10.60 14.29
N LYS A 486 -8.32 10.34 15.57
CA LYS A 486 -8.79 9.03 16.03
C LYS A 486 -10.10 8.59 15.37
N MET A 487 -11.04 9.50 15.13
CA MET A 487 -12.30 9.16 14.46
C MET A 487 -12.09 8.84 12.97
N LEU A 488 -11.20 9.56 12.28
CA LEU A 488 -10.77 9.25 10.92
C LEU A 488 -10.07 7.88 10.85
N GLN A 489 -9.26 7.52 11.86
CA GLN A 489 -8.65 6.19 11.96
C GLN A 489 -9.68 5.07 12.15
N VAL A 490 -10.74 5.28 12.96
CA VAL A 490 -11.87 4.34 13.05
C VAL A 490 -12.54 4.17 11.68
N LEU A 491 -12.80 5.26 10.95
CA LEU A 491 -13.40 5.20 9.62
C LEU A 491 -12.49 4.50 8.60
N TYR A 492 -11.18 4.76 8.60
CA TYR A 492 -10.20 4.07 7.76
C TYR A 492 -10.25 2.56 7.96
N GLU A 493 -10.22 2.10 9.21
CA GLU A 493 -10.27 0.67 9.55
C GLU A 493 -11.62 0.03 9.16
N PHE A 494 -12.74 0.75 9.33
CA PHE A 494 -14.07 0.28 8.89
C PHE A 494 -14.20 0.19 7.36
N ILE A 495 -13.68 1.18 6.63
CA ILE A 495 -13.68 1.20 5.16
C ILE A 495 -12.81 0.06 4.61
N PHE A 496 -11.63 -0.16 5.21
CA PHE A 496 -10.75 -1.27 4.84
C PHE A 496 -11.42 -2.63 5.12
N LEU A 497 -12.07 -2.78 6.29
CA LEU A 497 -12.85 -3.98 6.61
C LEU A 497 -13.94 -4.24 5.55
N CYS A 498 -14.73 -3.23 5.20
CA CYS A 498 -15.84 -3.38 4.26
C CYS A 498 -15.38 -3.71 2.83
N ILE A 499 -14.32 -3.07 2.33
CA ILE A 499 -13.73 -3.34 1.01
C ILE A 499 -13.16 -4.77 0.89
N ARG A 500 -13.01 -5.50 2.00
CA ARG A 500 -12.58 -6.91 2.02
C ARG A 500 -13.71 -7.91 2.30
N ILE A 501 -14.92 -7.46 2.60
CA ILE A 501 -16.12 -8.28 2.82
C ILE A 501 -17.10 -8.17 1.65
N TYR A 502 -17.29 -6.95 1.13
CA TYR A 502 -18.39 -6.62 0.22
C TYR A 502 -17.89 -6.11 -1.14
N ASP A 503 -18.20 -6.86 -2.20
CA ASP A 503 -18.00 -6.42 -3.60
C ASP A 503 -19.16 -5.56 -4.14
N ASP A 504 -20.19 -5.26 -3.32
CA ASP A 504 -21.37 -4.50 -3.75
C ASP A 504 -21.10 -2.99 -3.85
N VAL A 505 -21.32 -2.46 -5.05
CA VAL A 505 -21.24 -1.03 -5.41
C VAL A 505 -22.12 -0.16 -4.49
N ILE A 506 -23.28 -0.65 -4.03
CA ILE A 506 -24.18 0.10 -3.15
C ILE A 506 -23.55 0.28 -1.77
N THR A 507 -22.99 -0.79 -1.20
CA THR A 507 -22.29 -0.77 0.09
C THR A 507 -21.03 0.09 0.01
N ILE A 508 -20.20 -0.11 -1.03
CA ILE A 508 -19.00 0.70 -1.29
C ILE A 508 -19.35 2.19 -1.43
N SER A 509 -20.47 2.54 -2.07
CA SER A 509 -20.90 3.94 -2.22
C SER A 509 -21.25 4.64 -0.91
N LYS A 510 -21.74 3.92 0.11
CA LYS A 510 -22.06 4.51 1.41
C LYS A 510 -20.83 4.81 2.27
N LEU A 511 -19.72 4.09 2.03
CA LEU A 511 -18.49 4.20 2.85
C LEU A 511 -17.91 5.62 2.92
N PHE A 512 -18.09 6.43 1.88
CA PHE A 512 -17.51 7.77 1.77
C PHE A 512 -18.39 8.89 2.34
N GLU A 513 -19.63 8.59 2.76
CA GLU A 513 -20.53 9.60 3.33
C GLU A 513 -20.02 10.14 4.68
N LEU A 514 -19.53 9.27 5.57
CA LEU A 514 -19.00 9.66 6.88
C LEU A 514 -17.64 10.40 6.80
N PRO A 515 -16.62 9.95 6.02
CA PRO A 515 -15.41 10.74 5.78
C PRO A 515 -15.71 12.11 5.18
N TYR A 516 -16.63 12.21 4.23
CA TYR A 516 -17.03 13.48 3.62
C TYR A 516 -17.74 14.41 4.62
N MET A 517 -18.57 13.88 5.52
CA MET A 517 -19.17 14.65 6.61
C MET A 517 -18.12 15.26 7.54
N ILE A 518 -17.02 14.57 7.85
CA ILE A 518 -15.91 15.16 8.61
C ILE A 518 -15.15 16.18 7.75
N ALA A 519 -14.82 15.83 6.50
CA ALA A 519 -14.04 16.68 5.59
C ALA A 519 -14.70 18.04 5.27
N SER A 520 -16.04 18.09 5.28
CA SER A 520 -16.82 19.32 5.04
C SER A 520 -16.96 20.23 6.26
N ASN A 521 -16.76 19.71 7.47
CA ASN A 521 -16.96 20.45 8.73
C ASN A 521 -15.65 20.74 9.49
N VAL A 522 -14.51 20.24 9.05
CA VAL A 522 -13.21 20.38 9.73
C VAL A 522 -12.20 21.14 8.85
N ASN A 523 -11.42 22.03 9.44
CA ASN A 523 -10.42 22.82 8.70
C ASN A 523 -9.25 21.97 8.18
N LEU A 524 -9.27 21.65 6.88
CA LEU A 524 -8.24 20.87 6.18
C LEU A 524 -6.93 21.64 5.89
N SER A 525 -6.74 22.83 6.45
CA SER A 525 -5.42 23.49 6.49
C SER A 525 -4.45 22.87 7.50
N ASN A 526 -4.91 21.97 8.37
CA ASN A 526 -4.06 21.19 9.26
C ASN A 526 -3.55 19.94 8.53
N ASP A 527 -2.23 19.87 8.33
CA ASP A 527 -1.53 18.77 7.66
C ASP A 527 -1.93 17.39 8.20
N VAL A 528 -1.99 17.20 9.53
CA VAL A 528 -2.24 15.89 10.15
C VAL A 528 -3.64 15.37 9.78
N LEU A 529 -4.64 16.24 9.84
CA LEU A 529 -6.02 15.92 9.46
C LEU A 529 -6.16 15.66 7.96
N CYS A 530 -5.47 16.46 7.14
CA CYS A 530 -5.45 16.27 5.69
C CYS A 530 -4.79 14.94 5.30
N GLU A 531 -3.70 14.53 5.97
CA GLU A 531 -3.03 13.24 5.71
C GLU A 531 -3.88 12.02 6.09
N GLN A 532 -4.69 12.09 7.16
CA GLN A 532 -5.65 11.02 7.46
C GLN A 532 -6.75 10.92 6.37
N ILE A 533 -7.26 12.04 5.87
CA ILE A 533 -8.24 12.04 4.77
C ILE A 533 -7.61 11.55 3.46
N ILE A 534 -6.37 11.93 3.13
CA ILE A 534 -5.63 11.36 2.00
C ILE A 534 -5.52 9.84 2.14
N SER A 535 -5.20 9.33 3.33
CA SER A 535 -5.11 7.89 3.59
C SER A 535 -6.43 7.15 3.33
N ILE A 536 -7.57 7.77 3.70
CA ILE A 536 -8.92 7.24 3.43
C ILE A 536 -9.25 7.29 1.93
N ILE A 537 -8.88 8.36 1.21
CA ILE A 537 -9.10 8.48 -0.24
C ILE A 537 -8.26 7.46 -1.02
N VAL A 538 -7.01 7.24 -0.63
CA VAL A 538 -6.05 6.36 -1.34
C VAL A 538 -6.40 4.89 -1.12
N LEU A 539 -6.86 4.51 0.07
CA LEU A 539 -7.16 3.13 0.46
C LEU A 539 -7.99 2.33 -0.58
N PRO A 540 -9.14 2.82 -1.09
CA PRO A 540 -9.91 2.16 -2.14
C PRO A 540 -9.15 1.84 -3.43
N PHE A 541 -8.28 2.75 -3.91
CA PHE A 541 -7.59 2.57 -5.19
C PHE A 541 -6.65 1.35 -5.19
N ASN A 542 -6.09 0.96 -4.04
CA ASN A 542 -5.24 -0.22 -3.88
C ASN A 542 -5.96 -1.55 -4.21
N TYR A 543 -7.29 -1.57 -4.08
CA TYR A 543 -8.11 -2.79 -4.18
C TYR A 543 -9.10 -2.75 -5.35
N LEU A 544 -9.70 -1.58 -5.59
CA LEU A 544 -10.74 -1.36 -6.59
C LEU A 544 -10.21 -0.67 -7.87
N GLY A 545 -8.96 -0.20 -7.86
CA GLY A 545 -8.39 0.56 -8.97
C GLY A 545 -9.22 1.81 -9.28
N LEU A 546 -9.38 2.13 -10.56
CA LEU A 546 -10.19 3.28 -11.00
C LEU A 546 -11.68 3.18 -10.66
N SER A 547 -12.21 1.97 -10.41
CA SER A 547 -13.62 1.81 -10.05
C SER A 547 -13.99 2.47 -8.70
N ALA A 548 -12.99 2.79 -7.86
CA ALA A 548 -13.16 3.60 -6.66
C ALA A 548 -13.82 4.97 -6.92
N LEU A 549 -13.61 5.58 -8.10
CA LEU A 549 -14.19 6.88 -8.47
C LEU A 549 -15.73 6.85 -8.53
N LYS A 550 -16.34 5.67 -8.74
CA LYS A 550 -17.79 5.48 -8.83
C LYS A 550 -18.49 5.52 -7.46
N GLY A 551 -17.72 5.62 -6.36
CA GLY A 551 -18.27 5.81 -5.03
C GLY A 551 -18.95 7.17 -4.87
N LYS A 552 -20.20 7.17 -4.38
CA LYS A 552 -20.94 8.40 -4.03
C LYS A 552 -20.10 9.28 -3.11
N ASN A 553 -20.11 10.59 -3.34
CA ASN A 553 -19.30 11.61 -2.66
C ASN A 553 -17.77 11.49 -2.80
N MET A 554 -17.21 10.47 -3.48
CA MET A 554 -15.75 10.33 -3.67
C MET A 554 -15.15 11.54 -4.41
N GLN A 555 -15.81 11.99 -5.49
CA GLN A 555 -15.45 13.21 -6.23
C GLN A 555 -15.47 14.47 -5.34
N ALA A 556 -16.38 14.56 -4.36
CA ALA A 556 -16.50 15.68 -3.43
C ALA A 556 -15.43 15.61 -2.31
N LEU A 557 -15.07 14.41 -1.88
CA LEU A 557 -13.97 14.17 -0.94
C LEU A 557 -12.61 14.51 -1.58
N LEU A 558 -12.39 14.12 -2.84
CA LEU A 558 -11.26 14.57 -3.66
C LEU A 558 -11.20 16.10 -3.81
N ALA A 559 -12.35 16.76 -4.02
CA ALA A 559 -12.45 18.21 -4.14
C ALA A 559 -12.19 18.98 -2.82
N SER A 560 -12.42 18.35 -1.66
CA SER A 560 -12.17 18.95 -0.33
C SER A 560 -10.70 19.23 -0.04
N VAL A 561 -9.77 18.49 -0.68
CA VAL A 561 -8.33 18.69 -0.55
C VAL A 561 -7.89 19.90 -1.37
N THR A 562 -7.99 21.09 -0.79
CA THR A 562 -7.76 22.37 -1.48
C THR A 562 -6.27 22.72 -1.67
N SER A 563 -5.43 22.45 -0.67
CA SER A 563 -4.01 22.83 -0.65
C SER A 563 -3.19 22.14 -1.75
N GLN A 564 -2.44 22.92 -2.54
CA GLN A 564 -1.62 22.40 -3.65
C GLN A 564 -0.55 21.39 -3.19
N LYS A 565 0.01 21.57 -1.98
CA LYS A 565 0.91 20.61 -1.32
C LYS A 565 0.23 19.25 -1.16
N HIS A 566 -1.00 19.26 -0.65
CA HIS A 566 -1.77 18.05 -0.35
C HIS A 566 -2.35 17.41 -1.60
N LYS A 567 -2.76 18.20 -2.60
CA LYS A 567 -3.12 17.71 -3.95
C LYS A 567 -1.97 16.96 -4.61
N LYS A 568 -0.74 17.49 -4.58
CA LYS A 568 0.44 16.79 -5.13
C LYS A 568 0.71 15.46 -4.41
N LYS A 569 0.69 15.45 -3.07
CA LYS A 569 0.88 14.22 -2.28
C LYS A 569 -0.19 13.18 -2.62
N LEU A 570 -1.46 13.55 -2.49
CA LEU A 570 -2.62 12.71 -2.83
C LEU A 570 -2.53 12.11 -4.24
N SER A 571 -2.13 12.92 -5.21
CA SER A 571 -2.02 12.48 -6.62
C SER A 571 -0.90 11.45 -6.82
N LEU A 572 0.21 11.56 -6.08
CA LEU A 572 1.28 10.55 -6.09
C LEU A 572 0.85 9.27 -5.37
N ASP A 573 0.22 9.41 -4.20
CA ASP A 573 -0.26 8.27 -3.39
C ASP A 573 -1.33 7.46 -4.15
N ILE A 574 -2.22 8.12 -4.92
CA ILE A 574 -3.19 7.45 -5.81
C ILE A 574 -2.48 6.75 -7.00
N ILE A 575 -1.46 7.38 -7.60
CA ILE A 575 -0.67 6.75 -8.68
C ILE A 575 -0.02 5.45 -8.18
N ASP A 576 0.57 5.45 -6.98
CA ASP A 576 1.13 4.23 -6.37
C ASP A 576 0.05 3.17 -6.13
N ALA A 577 -1.08 3.55 -5.54
CA ALA A 577 -2.18 2.63 -5.28
C ALA A 577 -2.72 1.96 -6.55
N ILE A 578 -2.79 2.68 -7.67
CA ILE A 578 -3.20 2.13 -8.97
C ILE A 578 -2.09 1.24 -9.58
N ILE A 579 -0.81 1.53 -9.33
CA ILE A 579 0.33 0.69 -9.77
C ILE A 579 0.38 -0.63 -9.00
N GLU A 580 0.02 -0.63 -7.71
CA GLU A 580 -0.03 -1.84 -6.86
C GLU A 580 -1.34 -2.64 -6.99
N CYS A 581 -2.40 -2.04 -7.53
CA CYS A 581 -3.70 -2.68 -7.69
C CYS A 581 -3.66 -3.92 -8.60
N LYS A 582 -4.32 -4.99 -8.14
CA LYS A 582 -4.40 -6.28 -8.84
C LYS A 582 -5.52 -6.34 -9.89
N ASN A 583 -6.58 -5.54 -9.74
CA ASN A 583 -7.70 -5.49 -10.68
C ASN A 583 -7.54 -4.30 -11.63
N LYS A 584 -7.55 -4.57 -12.94
CA LYS A 584 -7.14 -3.62 -13.99
C LYS A 584 -8.20 -3.37 -15.05
N ALA A 585 -9.47 -3.58 -14.70
CA ALA A 585 -10.59 -3.10 -15.52
C ALA A 585 -10.56 -1.56 -15.56
N ILE A 586 -10.27 -1.01 -16.73
CA ILE A 586 -10.09 0.42 -16.99
C ILE A 586 -11.09 0.81 -18.08
N VAL A 587 -11.76 1.95 -17.90
CA VAL A 587 -12.74 2.49 -18.85
C VAL A 587 -12.36 3.93 -19.15
N TYR A 588 -12.44 4.37 -20.41
CA TYR A 588 -12.00 5.71 -20.82
C TYR A 588 -12.48 6.86 -19.92
N ARG A 589 -13.75 6.84 -19.49
CA ARG A 589 -14.32 7.87 -18.59
C ARG A 589 -13.61 7.95 -17.24
N ASP A 590 -13.31 6.79 -16.64
CA ASP A 590 -12.61 6.74 -15.35
C ASP A 590 -11.17 7.27 -15.47
N VAL A 591 -10.58 7.19 -16.68
CA VAL A 591 -9.27 7.77 -17.01
C VAL A 591 -9.37 9.30 -17.18
N GLU A 592 -10.41 9.82 -17.82
CA GLU A 592 -10.61 11.28 -17.94
C GLU A 592 -10.82 11.94 -16.56
N GLU A 593 -11.63 11.32 -15.70
CA GLU A 593 -11.84 11.81 -14.34
C GLU A 593 -10.53 11.81 -13.53
N ILE A 594 -9.74 10.71 -13.54
CA ILE A 594 -8.51 10.67 -12.74
C ILE A 594 -7.44 11.65 -13.26
N LEU A 595 -7.32 11.83 -14.58
CA LEU A 595 -6.35 12.78 -15.17
C LEU A 595 -6.68 14.23 -14.82
N SER A 596 -7.96 14.56 -14.70
CA SER A 596 -8.42 15.85 -14.16
C SER A 596 -7.93 16.05 -12.72
N TYR A 597 -8.10 15.05 -11.84
CA TYR A 597 -7.69 15.14 -10.43
C TYR A 597 -6.17 15.16 -10.21
N ILE A 598 -5.38 14.36 -10.94
CA ILE A 598 -3.91 14.34 -10.80
C ILE A 598 -3.19 15.46 -11.57
N SER A 599 -3.94 16.30 -12.30
CA SER A 599 -3.39 17.45 -13.04
C SER A 599 -2.48 18.41 -12.26
N PRO A 600 -2.60 18.60 -10.93
CA PRO A 600 -1.67 19.40 -10.12
C PRO A 600 -0.23 18.85 -10.02
N ILE A 601 0.03 17.62 -10.46
CA ILE A 601 1.41 17.13 -10.63
C ILE A 601 2.04 17.72 -11.89
N PHE A 602 1.37 17.64 -13.04
CA PHE A 602 1.97 18.05 -14.32
C PHE A 602 2.22 19.56 -14.39
N ASN A 603 1.30 20.36 -13.83
CA ASN A 603 1.39 21.81 -13.80
C ASN A 603 2.28 22.29 -12.64
N GLU A 604 3.59 22.18 -12.81
CA GLU A 604 4.56 22.79 -11.90
C GLU A 604 4.92 24.22 -12.32
N ASP A 605 4.68 25.18 -11.40
CA ASP A 605 5.17 26.56 -11.49
C ASP A 605 6.70 26.60 -11.34
N VAL A 606 7.41 26.09 -12.36
CA VAL A 606 8.86 26.27 -12.50
C VAL A 606 9.10 27.75 -12.75
N ARG A 607 9.36 28.49 -11.66
CA ARG A 607 9.83 29.88 -11.71
C ARG A 607 11.14 29.93 -12.48
N ARG A 608 11.06 30.18 -13.79
CA ARG A 608 12.23 30.45 -14.62
C ARG A 608 12.98 31.63 -13.99
N GLY A 609 14.22 31.40 -13.56
CA GLY A 609 15.07 32.38 -12.91
C GLY A 609 15.58 33.48 -13.84
N ALA A 610 14.68 34.15 -14.55
CA ALA A 610 14.97 35.25 -15.47
C ALA A 610 15.11 36.61 -14.73
N ASP A 611 15.72 36.58 -13.55
CA ASP A 611 15.92 37.75 -12.66
C ASP A 611 17.25 37.65 -11.87
N LEU A 612 18.27 36.98 -12.45
CA LEU A 612 19.67 37.09 -12.02
C LEU A 612 20.55 37.35 -13.24
N VAL A 613 20.87 38.63 -13.46
CA VAL A 613 21.96 39.03 -14.35
C VAL A 613 23.27 38.73 -13.62
N GLU A 614 24.05 37.76 -14.11
CA GLU A 614 25.36 37.45 -13.52
C GLU A 614 26.35 38.60 -13.76
N ASP A 615 26.84 39.21 -12.67
CA ASP A 615 27.85 40.27 -12.68
C ASP A 615 29.26 39.64 -12.79
N PRO A 616 30.01 39.84 -13.91
CA PRO A 616 31.12 38.97 -14.30
C PRO A 616 32.45 39.21 -13.56
N HIS A 617 32.42 39.58 -12.28
CA HIS A 617 33.61 39.89 -11.48
C HIS A 617 33.65 39.22 -10.09
N LYS A 618 33.89 37.90 -10.06
CA LYS A 618 34.55 37.17 -8.95
C LYS A 618 35.01 35.75 -9.35
N ARG A 619 36.13 35.67 -10.07
CA ARG A 619 36.93 34.43 -10.22
C ARG A 619 38.41 34.72 -9.97
N GLU A 620 38.78 34.76 -8.69
CA GLU A 620 40.16 34.60 -8.24
C GLU A 620 40.16 34.28 -6.72
N VAL A 621 41.35 33.99 -6.18
CA VAL A 621 41.65 33.60 -4.78
C VAL A 621 41.53 32.09 -4.46
N HIS A 622 42.68 31.53 -4.05
CA HIS A 622 42.95 30.22 -3.44
C HIS A 622 42.90 28.93 -4.29
N GLN A 623 44.02 28.71 -4.99
CA GLN A 623 44.62 27.40 -5.27
C GLN A 623 45.78 27.13 -4.28
N ARG A 624 46.20 25.85 -4.13
CA ARG A 624 47.33 25.32 -3.32
C ARG A 624 47.09 25.16 -1.81
N ASP A 625 47.53 24.10 -1.11
CA ASP A 625 48.11 22.77 -1.44
C ASP A 625 47.94 21.87 -0.17
N GLY A 626 48.07 20.53 -0.15
CA GLY A 626 48.42 19.51 -1.15
C GLY A 626 48.72 18.13 -0.47
N TYR A 627 49.42 17.23 -1.19
CA TYR A 627 50.04 15.95 -0.75
C TYR A 627 49.19 14.69 -0.42
N GLN A 628 49.46 13.61 -1.20
CA GLN A 628 49.42 12.14 -0.91
C GLN A 628 48.21 11.55 -0.11
N ARG A 629 47.58 10.40 -0.46
CA ARG A 629 47.95 9.20 -1.25
C ARG A 629 46.67 8.32 -1.47
N ASP A 630 46.58 7.27 -2.29
CA ASP A 630 47.45 6.63 -3.32
C ASP A 630 46.54 6.01 -4.43
N GLY A 631 47.09 5.39 -5.47
CA GLY A 631 46.34 4.96 -6.67
C GLY A 631 45.73 3.54 -6.71
N TYR A 632 44.58 3.40 -7.36
CA TYR A 632 44.08 2.19 -8.04
C TYR A 632 43.15 2.59 -9.21
N GLN A 633 43.25 1.91 -10.36
CA GLN A 633 42.34 2.14 -11.49
C GLN A 633 41.02 1.37 -11.31
N ARG A 634 39.90 2.03 -11.60
CA ARG A 634 38.65 1.36 -11.96
C ARG A 634 37.79 2.21 -12.90
N ASP A 635 36.93 1.49 -13.60
CA ASP A 635 36.16 1.81 -14.80
C ASP A 635 35.42 3.16 -14.83
N GLY A 636 35.26 3.71 -16.03
CA GLY A 636 34.60 4.99 -16.25
C GLY A 636 33.08 4.92 -16.11
N HIS A 637 32.54 5.65 -15.13
CA HIS A 637 31.13 6.04 -15.13
C HIS A 637 30.97 7.44 -15.74
N GLN A 638 30.09 7.53 -16.74
CA GLN A 638 29.73 8.77 -17.43
C GLN A 638 28.39 9.29 -16.92
N ALA A 639 28.24 10.62 -16.88
CA ALA A 639 27.12 11.42 -16.34
C ALA A 639 27.08 11.56 -14.80
N ASP A 640 27.13 12.82 -14.34
CA ASP A 640 26.93 13.22 -12.94
C ASP A 640 25.47 12.99 -12.51
N LEU A 641 25.24 11.94 -11.73
CA LEU A 641 23.91 11.50 -11.29
C LEU A 641 23.45 12.14 -9.96
N PHE A 642 24.08 13.24 -9.52
CA PHE A 642 23.84 13.85 -8.19
C PHE A 642 23.60 15.37 -8.24
N ASN A 643 22.53 15.78 -8.93
CA ASN A 643 21.77 16.97 -8.52
C ASN A 643 20.52 16.49 -7.76
N PRO A 644 20.33 16.81 -6.46
CA PRO A 644 19.24 16.25 -5.65
C PRO A 644 17.82 16.53 -6.20
N GLU A 645 17.62 17.64 -6.91
CA GLU A 645 16.33 17.98 -7.53
C GLU A 645 15.94 17.02 -8.66
N ASN A 646 16.92 16.57 -9.46
CA ASN A 646 16.69 15.60 -10.54
C ASN A 646 16.21 14.24 -10.01
N GLY A 647 16.56 13.88 -8.77
CA GLY A 647 16.14 12.62 -8.15
C GLY A 647 14.63 12.54 -7.95
N ALA A 648 14.01 13.61 -7.45
CA ALA A 648 12.56 13.68 -7.24
C ALA A 648 11.78 13.69 -8.57
N ILE A 649 12.23 14.50 -9.53
CA ILE A 649 11.62 14.60 -10.87
C ILE A 649 11.69 13.25 -11.61
N THR A 650 12.85 12.59 -11.59
CA THR A 650 13.03 11.27 -12.22
C THR A 650 12.18 10.19 -11.55
N TYR A 651 12.04 10.22 -10.23
CA TYR A 651 11.21 9.27 -9.47
C TYR A 651 9.71 9.43 -9.80
N ALA A 652 9.21 10.67 -9.81
CA ALA A 652 7.84 10.98 -10.22
C ALA A 652 7.58 10.57 -11.68
N ALA A 653 8.44 10.98 -12.61
CA ALA A 653 8.35 10.62 -14.02
C ALA A 653 8.31 9.09 -14.22
N LYS A 654 9.15 8.33 -13.51
CA LYS A 654 9.16 6.85 -13.57
C LYS A 654 7.84 6.21 -13.11
N LYS A 655 7.18 6.78 -12.10
CA LYS A 655 5.81 6.36 -11.69
C LYS A 655 4.78 6.74 -12.75
N MET A 656 4.86 7.95 -13.28
CA MET A 656 3.94 8.45 -14.31
C MET A 656 4.06 7.64 -15.62
N CYS A 657 5.25 7.18 -16.01
CA CYS A 657 5.43 6.20 -17.11
C CYS A 657 4.73 4.85 -16.83
N LYS A 658 4.83 4.32 -15.60
CA LYS A 658 4.14 3.07 -15.21
C LYS A 658 2.62 3.24 -15.24
N PHE A 659 2.12 4.32 -14.66
CA PHE A 659 0.70 4.66 -14.65
C PHE A 659 0.16 4.82 -16.07
N PHE A 660 0.88 5.57 -16.93
CA PHE A 660 0.58 5.70 -18.36
C PHE A 660 0.49 4.35 -19.07
N HIS A 661 1.45 3.46 -18.84
CA HIS A 661 1.43 2.11 -19.42
C HIS A 661 0.23 1.28 -18.93
N ILE A 662 -0.19 1.43 -17.66
CA ILE A 662 -1.39 0.77 -17.13
C ILE A 662 -2.66 1.29 -17.80
N ILE A 663 -2.86 2.62 -17.88
CA ILE A 663 -4.06 3.20 -18.51
C ILE A 663 -4.12 3.00 -20.03
N THR A 664 -2.98 2.77 -20.70
CA THR A 664 -2.92 2.48 -22.15
C THR A 664 -2.89 0.99 -22.48
N ASN A 665 -2.98 0.11 -21.49
CA ASN A 665 -3.10 -1.34 -21.68
C ASN A 665 -4.56 -1.74 -21.94
N THR A 666 -5.16 -1.17 -22.98
CA THR A 666 -6.47 -1.54 -23.52
C THR A 666 -6.30 -2.24 -24.87
N ASP A 667 -7.17 -3.23 -25.13
CA ASP A 667 -7.20 -3.93 -26.42
C ASP A 667 -7.91 -3.11 -27.51
N ASP A 668 -8.78 -2.15 -27.13
CA ASP A 668 -9.39 -1.23 -28.08
C ASP A 668 -8.41 -0.13 -28.50
N ILE A 669 -8.17 -0.08 -29.82
CA ILE A 669 -7.34 0.91 -30.52
C ILE A 669 -7.93 2.32 -30.34
N ASP A 670 -9.25 2.44 -30.31
CA ASP A 670 -9.95 3.72 -30.22
C ASP A 670 -9.81 4.34 -28.82
N GLU A 671 -10.07 3.59 -27.76
CA GLU A 671 -9.76 4.06 -26.39
C GLU A 671 -8.26 4.37 -26.24
N ARG A 672 -7.38 3.48 -26.71
CA ARG A 672 -5.92 3.64 -26.55
C ARG A 672 -5.38 4.91 -27.22
N TYR A 673 -5.85 5.24 -28.42
CA TYR A 673 -5.51 6.51 -29.09
C TYR A 673 -5.95 7.71 -28.26
N ASN A 674 -7.22 7.72 -27.83
CA ASN A 674 -7.80 8.84 -27.09
C ASN A 674 -7.13 9.04 -25.72
N ILE A 675 -6.78 7.96 -25.01
CA ILE A 675 -6.03 8.03 -23.74
C ILE A 675 -4.63 8.63 -23.96
N CYS A 676 -3.91 8.23 -25.02
CA CYS A 676 -2.60 8.82 -25.32
C CYS A 676 -2.69 10.32 -25.62
N MET A 677 -3.69 10.76 -26.40
CA MET A 677 -3.89 12.18 -26.71
C MET A 677 -4.33 13.00 -25.49
N LEU A 678 -5.23 12.46 -24.65
CA LEU A 678 -5.68 13.10 -23.42
C LEU A 678 -4.54 13.24 -22.41
N PHE A 679 -3.75 12.17 -22.19
CA PHE A 679 -2.59 12.20 -21.30
C PHE A 679 -1.56 13.25 -21.73
N TYR A 680 -1.25 13.33 -23.03
CA TYR A 680 -0.38 14.37 -23.57
C TYR A 680 -0.91 15.79 -23.28
N LYS A 681 -2.21 16.04 -23.48
CA LYS A 681 -2.84 17.36 -23.25
C LYS A 681 -2.65 17.87 -21.81
N HIS A 682 -2.54 16.97 -20.83
CA HIS A 682 -2.24 17.32 -19.44
C HIS A 682 -0.73 17.56 -19.17
N ILE A 683 0.17 17.17 -20.08
CA ILE A 683 1.63 17.18 -19.91
C ILE A 683 2.33 18.21 -20.82
N GLU A 684 1.72 18.62 -21.93
CA GLU A 684 2.24 19.54 -22.95
C GLU A 684 2.94 20.80 -22.40
N ASN A 685 2.44 21.35 -21.27
CA ASN A 685 2.96 22.56 -20.65
C ASN A 685 3.79 22.31 -19.37
N GLY A 686 3.98 21.05 -18.97
CA GLY A 686 4.64 20.66 -17.71
C GLY A 686 6.11 20.25 -17.86
N PRO A 687 6.95 20.37 -16.80
CA PRO A 687 8.38 20.05 -16.87
C PRO A 687 8.65 18.56 -17.16
N TYR A 688 7.69 17.68 -16.87
CA TYR A 688 7.80 16.23 -17.09
C TYR A 688 7.70 15.81 -18.57
N LEU A 689 7.36 16.72 -19.50
CA LEU A 689 7.21 16.42 -20.93
C LEU A 689 8.42 15.69 -21.51
N VAL A 690 9.64 16.14 -21.19
CA VAL A 690 10.91 15.56 -21.68
C VAL A 690 11.06 14.09 -21.32
N HIS A 691 10.57 13.69 -20.14
CA HIS A 691 10.68 12.32 -19.64
C HIS A 691 9.50 11.43 -20.08
N LEU A 692 8.30 11.99 -20.26
CA LEU A 692 7.07 11.24 -20.57
C LEU A 692 6.81 11.10 -22.07
N LEU A 693 7.18 12.10 -22.88
CA LEU A 693 6.97 12.08 -24.33
C LEU A 693 7.56 10.84 -25.02
N PRO A 694 8.78 10.35 -24.69
CA PRO A 694 9.31 9.10 -25.27
C PRO A 694 8.40 7.88 -25.05
N THR A 695 7.74 7.77 -23.89
CA THR A 695 6.81 6.67 -23.58
C THR A 695 5.50 6.82 -24.37
N ILE A 696 5.00 8.06 -24.53
CA ILE A 696 3.81 8.36 -25.36
C ILE A 696 4.11 8.02 -26.83
N VAL A 697 5.23 8.51 -27.38
CA VAL A 697 5.67 8.24 -28.77
C VAL A 697 5.82 6.74 -29.03
N PHE A 698 6.48 5.99 -28.13
CA PHE A 698 6.60 4.54 -28.28
C PHE A 698 5.25 3.82 -28.26
N THR A 699 4.33 4.25 -27.40
CA THR A 699 2.98 3.67 -27.29
C THR A 699 2.13 3.97 -28.53
N MET A 700 2.28 5.17 -29.11
CA MET A 700 1.65 5.54 -30.38
C MET A 700 2.25 4.78 -31.58
N LEU A 701 3.57 4.56 -31.63
CA LEU A 701 4.22 3.75 -32.68
C LEU A 701 3.82 2.27 -32.58
N HIS A 702 3.64 1.74 -31.36
CA HIS A 702 3.02 0.43 -31.16
C HIS A 702 1.58 0.40 -31.67
N LEU A 703 0.80 1.46 -31.45
CA LEU A 703 -0.58 1.55 -31.93
C LEU A 703 -0.65 1.52 -33.47
N VAL A 704 0.18 2.30 -34.16
CA VAL A 704 0.32 2.23 -35.62
C VAL A 704 0.72 0.82 -36.06
N THR A 705 1.71 0.21 -35.39
CA THR A 705 2.14 -1.17 -35.68
C THR A 705 1.03 -2.20 -35.46
N THR A 706 0.14 -1.96 -34.49
CA THR A 706 -1.04 -2.82 -34.23
C THR A 706 -2.03 -2.71 -35.37
N ILE A 707 -2.30 -1.49 -35.86
CA ILE A 707 -3.14 -1.22 -37.04
C ILE A 707 -2.54 -1.89 -38.30
N THR A 708 -1.23 -1.75 -38.54
CA THR A 708 -0.51 -2.39 -39.66
C THR A 708 -0.64 -3.92 -39.66
N ASN A 709 -0.82 -4.53 -38.49
CA ASN A 709 -0.94 -5.98 -38.33
C ASN A 709 -2.40 -6.51 -38.44
N LEU A 710 -3.40 -5.64 -38.69
CA LEU A 710 -4.79 -6.03 -38.94
C LEU A 710 -4.93 -6.62 -40.36
N ALA A 711 -4.37 -7.82 -40.57
CA ALA A 711 -4.38 -8.49 -41.87
C ALA A 711 -5.79 -9.03 -42.23
N PRO A 712 -6.24 -8.88 -43.50
CA PRO A 712 -7.54 -9.40 -43.94
C PRO A 712 -7.57 -10.93 -43.94
N SER A 713 -8.71 -11.51 -43.56
CA SER A 713 -8.94 -12.95 -43.37
C SER A 713 -9.14 -13.73 -44.69
N SER A 714 -8.32 -13.47 -45.71
CA SER A 714 -8.30 -14.25 -46.96
C SER A 714 -6.89 -14.42 -47.53
N ARG A 715 -6.67 -15.51 -48.27
CA ARG A 715 -5.39 -15.97 -48.87
C ARG A 715 -4.30 -16.48 -47.90
N ARG A 716 -4.59 -17.59 -47.19
CA ARG A 716 -3.57 -18.63 -46.90
C ARG A 716 -3.67 -19.79 -47.90
N LYS A 717 -3.07 -19.65 -49.09
CA LYS A 717 -2.65 -20.76 -49.97
C LYS A 717 -1.73 -20.26 -51.10
N SER A 718 -0.80 -21.14 -51.49
CA SER A 718 0.15 -21.07 -52.63
C SER A 718 1.15 -19.89 -52.71
N GLN A 719 2.45 -20.26 -52.80
CA GLN A 719 3.61 -19.50 -53.32
C GLN A 719 4.06 -18.26 -52.49
N SER A 720 5.36 -18.01 -52.31
CA SER A 720 6.58 -18.82 -52.53
C SER A 720 7.74 -18.33 -51.64
N ARG A 721 8.76 -19.18 -51.40
CA ARG A 721 9.91 -18.84 -50.55
C ARG A 721 10.78 -17.71 -51.12
N GLN A 722 10.82 -16.56 -50.46
CA GLN A 722 12.04 -15.78 -50.19
C GLN A 722 11.77 -14.78 -49.04
N ASP A 723 12.81 -14.06 -48.61
CA ASP A 723 12.81 -12.98 -47.62
C ASP A 723 12.32 -13.32 -46.20
N GLN A 724 13.15 -14.08 -45.47
CA GLN A 724 13.33 -13.90 -44.02
C GLN A 724 14.70 -13.24 -43.78
N PRO A 725 14.84 -12.33 -42.79
CA PRO A 725 16.14 -11.77 -42.42
C PRO A 725 17.05 -12.84 -41.76
N PHE A 726 18.36 -12.62 -41.83
CA PHE A 726 19.37 -13.57 -41.35
C PHE A 726 19.27 -13.86 -39.84
N GLU A 727 18.93 -15.10 -39.49
CA GLU A 727 19.36 -15.72 -38.23
C GLU A 727 20.56 -16.63 -38.47
N LYS A 728 21.50 -16.65 -37.51
CA LYS A 728 22.72 -17.47 -37.61
C LYS A 728 22.39 -18.94 -37.42
N ARG A 729 22.96 -19.80 -38.26
CA ARG A 729 23.06 -21.23 -37.97
C ARG A 729 24.32 -21.49 -37.15
N GLU A 730 24.16 -22.10 -35.99
CA GLU A 730 25.24 -22.78 -35.28
C GLU A 730 25.21 -24.28 -35.64
N HIS A 731 26.38 -24.90 -35.73
CA HIS A 731 26.51 -26.33 -36.03
C HIS A 731 26.66 -27.13 -34.71
N PRO A 732 25.97 -28.27 -34.56
CA PRO A 732 26.14 -29.14 -33.39
C PRO A 732 27.23 -30.18 -33.64
N ASP A 733 28.16 -30.33 -32.69
CA ASP A 733 28.86 -31.60 -32.44
C ASP A 733 29.52 -31.60 -31.05
N GLU A 734 28.99 -32.41 -30.13
CA GLU A 734 29.74 -33.28 -29.19
C GLU A 734 28.75 -34.08 -28.29
N ARG A 735 29.22 -35.17 -27.66
CA ARG A 735 28.39 -36.16 -26.93
C ARG A 735 28.73 -36.22 -25.44
N PRO A 736 27.79 -36.69 -24.60
CA PRO A 736 27.88 -38.06 -24.03
C PRO A 736 26.57 -38.85 -24.30
N ARG A 737 26.52 -40.19 -24.44
CA ARG A 737 27.01 -41.31 -23.60
C ARG A 737 26.36 -41.42 -22.21
N ASP A 738 25.41 -42.36 -22.13
CA ASP A 738 25.22 -43.40 -21.10
C ASP A 738 25.09 -42.96 -19.60
N ASP A 739 24.31 -43.60 -18.72
CA ASP A 739 23.80 -44.98 -18.72
C ASP A 739 22.62 -45.18 -17.74
N ASN A 740 21.79 -46.23 -17.95
CA ASN A 740 20.80 -46.86 -17.02
C ASN A 740 19.65 -45.98 -16.43
N THR A 741 18.45 -46.51 -16.09
CA THR A 741 18.01 -47.89 -15.76
C THR A 741 16.59 -48.22 -16.29
N HIS A 742 16.24 -49.51 -16.37
CA HIS A 742 14.88 -50.06 -16.58
C HIS A 742 13.95 -49.78 -15.37
N ASP A 743 12.62 -49.73 -15.50
CA ASP A 743 11.75 -50.92 -15.55
C ASP A 743 10.41 -50.75 -16.32
N GLU A 744 9.87 -51.87 -16.80
CA GLU A 744 8.57 -51.95 -17.48
C GLU A 744 7.43 -52.35 -16.51
N HIS A 745 6.19 -51.98 -16.84
CA HIS A 745 5.09 -52.95 -16.77
C HIS A 745 3.92 -52.57 -17.70
N THR A 746 3.63 -53.46 -18.65
CA THR A 746 2.28 -53.63 -19.24
C THR A 746 1.39 -54.37 -18.21
N ARG A 747 0.06 -54.47 -18.27
CA ARG A 747 -0.99 -54.37 -19.32
C ARG A 747 -2.35 -54.12 -18.60
N ASP A 748 -3.58 -54.10 -19.14
CA ASP A 748 -4.23 -54.36 -20.45
C ASP A 748 -5.55 -53.54 -20.54
N GLY A 749 -6.41 -53.72 -21.56
CA GLY A 749 -7.73 -53.06 -21.67
C GLY A 749 -8.94 -54.00 -21.64
N ASN A 750 -10.16 -53.44 -21.48
CA ASN A 750 -11.45 -54.10 -21.81
C ASN A 750 -12.64 -53.11 -21.85
N THR A 751 -13.59 -53.35 -22.76
CA THR A 751 -14.97 -52.83 -22.76
C THR A 751 -15.94 -53.88 -22.17
N PRO A 752 -17.22 -53.56 -21.85
CA PRO A 752 -18.30 -53.69 -22.85
C PRO A 752 -19.54 -52.76 -22.71
N ASP A 753 -20.24 -52.59 -23.84
CA ASP A 753 -21.69 -52.53 -24.11
C ASP A 753 -22.77 -52.08 -23.07
N GLY A 754 -23.76 -51.32 -23.57
CA GLY A 754 -25.18 -51.80 -23.52
C GLY A 754 -26.30 -50.85 -23.06
N HIS A 755 -27.15 -50.40 -24.00
CA HIS A 755 -28.60 -50.03 -23.85
C HIS A 755 -28.99 -48.83 -22.93
N THR A 756 -30.04 -48.03 -23.14
CA THR A 756 -31.13 -47.89 -24.17
C THR A 756 -31.54 -46.38 -24.24
N HIS A 757 -32.03 -45.84 -25.37
CA HIS A 757 -33.46 -45.52 -25.68
C HIS A 757 -34.38 -45.15 -24.47
N ASP A 758 -35.30 -44.17 -24.51
CA ASP A 758 -35.84 -43.25 -25.54
C ASP A 758 -36.36 -41.95 -24.86
N GLY A 759 -36.74 -40.86 -25.54
CA GLY A 759 -36.73 -40.53 -26.98
C GLY A 759 -37.72 -39.39 -27.33
N HIS A 760 -37.77 -39.01 -28.62
CA HIS A 760 -38.92 -38.38 -29.33
C HIS A 760 -39.33 -36.90 -29.04
N THR A 761 -39.87 -36.12 -30.00
CA THR A 761 -40.25 -36.40 -31.43
C THR A 761 -40.33 -35.12 -32.30
N VAL A 762 -40.01 -35.25 -33.60
CA VAL A 762 -40.70 -34.65 -34.78
C VAL A 762 -40.62 -33.13 -35.05
N ASP A 763 -40.41 -32.62 -36.29
CA ASP A 763 -39.65 -33.01 -37.51
C ASP A 763 -39.66 -31.77 -38.48
N GLU A 764 -39.47 -31.70 -39.82
CA GLU A 764 -39.37 -32.66 -40.94
C GLU A 764 -38.60 -32.03 -42.15
N HIS A 765 -38.14 -32.88 -43.11
CA HIS A 765 -37.91 -32.74 -44.59
C HIS A 765 -37.64 -31.38 -45.33
N THR A 766 -36.96 -31.33 -46.50
CA THR A 766 -36.46 -32.39 -47.44
C THR A 766 -35.18 -31.95 -48.19
N HIS A 767 -34.41 -32.91 -48.73
CA HIS A 767 -33.41 -32.73 -49.80
C HIS A 767 -34.04 -32.99 -51.18
N ASP A 768 -33.37 -32.57 -52.27
CA ASP A 768 -33.26 -33.37 -53.51
C ASP A 768 -32.13 -32.86 -54.44
N GLU A 769 -31.62 -33.74 -55.32
CA GLU A 769 -30.63 -33.44 -56.38
C GLU A 769 -31.24 -33.64 -57.78
N HIS A 770 -31.03 -32.72 -58.74
CA HIS A 770 -31.04 -33.03 -60.19
C HIS A 770 -30.17 -32.02 -60.96
N THR A 771 -29.04 -32.36 -61.61
CA THR A 771 -28.74 -33.05 -62.90
C THR A 771 -29.12 -32.37 -64.24
N PHE A 772 -28.10 -32.29 -65.11
CA PHE A 772 -28.07 -32.10 -66.59
C PHE A 772 -28.30 -30.72 -67.26
N ASP A 773 -27.34 -30.36 -68.12
CA ASP A 773 -27.30 -29.70 -69.47
C ASP A 773 -28.50 -28.80 -69.92
N ASP A 774 -28.34 -27.76 -70.76
CA ASP A 774 -27.42 -27.68 -71.93
C ASP A 774 -27.22 -26.25 -72.53
N LEU A 775 -26.22 -26.10 -73.41
CA LEU A 775 -26.02 -25.12 -74.53
C LEU A 775 -26.22 -23.57 -74.40
N HIS A 776 -25.14 -22.84 -74.72
CA HIS A 776 -25.08 -21.52 -75.44
C HIS A 776 -25.68 -20.24 -74.77
N SER A 777 -25.23 -18.99 -75.04
CA SER A 777 -24.11 -18.41 -75.84
C SER A 777 -23.75 -16.99 -75.32
N ASP A 778 -22.80 -16.30 -75.97
CA ASP A 778 -22.35 -14.90 -75.72
C ASP A 778 -23.46 -13.89 -75.37
N ASP A 779 -23.22 -12.92 -74.47
CA ASP A 779 -22.29 -11.79 -74.67
C ASP A 779 -21.91 -11.12 -73.32
N ARG A 780 -21.15 -10.02 -73.39
CA ARG A 780 -20.55 -9.25 -72.29
C ARG A 780 -21.58 -8.61 -71.35
N HIS A 781 -21.29 -8.63 -70.05
CA HIS A 781 -21.13 -7.39 -69.29
C HIS A 781 -20.26 -7.60 -68.04
N SER A 782 -19.50 -6.56 -67.68
CA SER A 782 -18.76 -6.48 -66.41
C SER A 782 -19.70 -6.10 -65.26
N ASP A 783 -19.58 -6.75 -64.11
CA ASP A 783 -20.02 -6.14 -62.84
C ASP A 783 -19.15 -6.58 -61.66
N ASP A 784 -19.00 -5.69 -60.69
CA ASP A 784 -18.01 -5.78 -59.60
C ASP A 784 -18.59 -6.40 -58.33
N ARG A 785 -17.82 -7.27 -57.66
CA ARG A 785 -18.15 -7.81 -56.33
C ARG A 785 -16.95 -7.89 -55.40
N HIS A 786 -16.24 -6.77 -55.23
CA HIS A 786 -15.53 -6.47 -53.98
C HIS A 786 -16.51 -6.03 -52.86
N SER A 787 -17.32 -6.98 -52.37
CA SER A 787 -18.10 -6.77 -51.13
C SER A 787 -17.23 -7.07 -49.90
N GLY A 788 -16.37 -6.11 -49.53
CA GLY A 788 -15.81 -6.05 -48.18
C GLY A 788 -16.90 -5.75 -47.15
N ASP A 789 -16.66 -6.05 -45.87
CA ASP A 789 -17.56 -5.64 -44.78
C ASP A 789 -17.51 -4.10 -44.63
N PRO A 790 -18.60 -3.35 -44.92
CA PRO A 790 -18.56 -1.90 -44.92
C PRO A 790 -18.19 -1.30 -43.56
N PHE A 791 -18.53 -1.99 -42.46
CA PHE A 791 -18.21 -1.55 -41.11
C PHE A 791 -16.70 -1.62 -40.83
N LEU A 792 -16.03 -2.65 -41.35
CA LEU A 792 -14.57 -2.77 -41.26
C LEU A 792 -13.87 -1.71 -42.13
N GLU A 793 -14.40 -1.44 -43.33
CA GLU A 793 -13.85 -0.42 -44.22
C GLU A 793 -13.90 1.00 -43.60
N GLU A 794 -15.03 1.34 -42.96
CA GLU A 794 -15.19 2.62 -42.25
C GLU A 794 -14.26 2.71 -41.02
N LYS A 795 -14.13 1.64 -40.22
CA LYS A 795 -13.20 1.64 -39.08
C LYS A 795 -11.73 1.73 -39.53
N LEU A 796 -11.36 1.11 -40.65
CA LEU A 796 -10.02 1.24 -41.22
C LEU A 796 -9.73 2.64 -41.78
N LYS A 797 -10.73 3.34 -42.32
CA LYS A 797 -10.60 4.77 -42.70
C LYS A 797 -10.40 5.67 -41.47
N GLN A 798 -11.08 5.41 -40.36
CA GLN A 798 -10.85 6.07 -39.07
C GLN A 798 -9.42 5.81 -38.56
N TYR A 799 -8.93 4.58 -38.64
CA TYR A 799 -7.54 4.24 -38.25
C TYR A 799 -6.49 4.88 -39.17
N ASN A 800 -6.74 5.00 -40.47
CA ASN A 800 -5.88 5.77 -41.39
C ASN A 800 -5.75 7.25 -40.96
N LEU A 801 -6.85 7.87 -40.53
CA LEU A 801 -6.82 9.23 -39.95
C LEU A 801 -6.05 9.29 -38.63
N TYR A 802 -6.18 8.29 -37.75
CA TYR A 802 -5.38 8.20 -36.53
C TYR A 802 -3.88 8.08 -36.84
N VAL A 803 -3.47 7.26 -37.81
CA VAL A 803 -2.07 7.17 -38.24
C VAL A 803 -1.57 8.53 -38.76
N LYS A 804 -2.36 9.23 -39.60
CA LYS A 804 -2.01 10.58 -40.09
C LYS A 804 -1.80 11.59 -38.95
N ASN A 805 -2.64 11.54 -37.92
CA ASN A 805 -2.52 12.37 -36.72
C ASN A 805 -1.33 11.97 -35.84
N ILE A 806 -1.08 10.67 -35.64
CA ILE A 806 0.05 10.14 -34.86
C ILE A 806 1.38 10.57 -35.47
N LEU A 807 1.57 10.40 -36.78
CA LEU A 807 2.84 10.75 -37.42
C LEU A 807 3.10 12.27 -37.33
N LYS A 808 2.07 13.10 -37.54
CA LYS A 808 2.16 14.55 -37.32
C LYS A 808 2.48 14.90 -35.86
N PHE A 809 1.82 14.24 -34.90
CA PHE A 809 2.03 14.44 -33.46
C PHE A 809 3.47 14.10 -33.05
N ILE A 810 4.01 12.97 -33.50
CA ILE A 810 5.38 12.54 -33.23
C ILE A 810 6.36 13.56 -33.83
N HIS A 811 6.16 13.95 -35.09
CA HIS A 811 7.02 14.92 -35.76
C HIS A 811 7.10 16.25 -34.99
N THR A 812 5.96 16.90 -34.73
CA THR A 812 5.95 18.20 -34.04
C THR A 812 6.54 18.12 -32.63
N ASN A 813 6.12 17.13 -31.82
CA ASN A 813 6.52 17.10 -30.42
C ASN A 813 7.95 16.62 -30.19
N LEU A 814 8.43 15.68 -31.00
CA LEU A 814 9.80 15.17 -30.87
C LEU A 814 10.83 16.23 -31.32
N LEU A 815 10.47 17.14 -32.23
CA LEU A 815 11.26 18.34 -32.55
C LEU A 815 11.30 19.34 -31.39
N CYS A 816 10.19 19.60 -30.69
CA CYS A 816 10.18 20.52 -29.54
C CYS A 816 11.08 20.07 -28.37
N VAL A 817 11.53 18.81 -28.38
CA VAL A 817 12.25 18.15 -27.28
C VAL A 817 13.60 17.57 -27.74
N SER A 818 13.94 17.63 -29.04
CA SER A 818 15.10 16.94 -29.62
C SER A 818 16.43 17.32 -28.95
N SER A 819 16.71 18.62 -28.83
CA SER A 819 17.96 19.15 -28.25
C SER A 819 18.16 18.83 -26.76
N GLN A 820 17.09 18.44 -26.06
CA GLN A 820 17.15 18.02 -24.65
C GLN A 820 17.46 16.52 -24.49
N ILE A 821 17.16 15.69 -25.49
CA ILE A 821 17.37 14.23 -25.48
C ILE A 821 17.87 13.70 -26.85
N PRO A 822 18.91 14.29 -27.48
CA PRO A 822 19.18 14.11 -28.91
C PRO A 822 19.44 12.66 -29.31
N MET A 823 20.17 11.90 -28.48
CA MET A 823 20.46 10.48 -28.71
C MET A 823 19.22 9.57 -28.63
N LEU A 824 18.15 10.00 -27.95
CA LEU A 824 16.88 9.27 -27.87
C LEU A 824 15.91 9.75 -28.96
N ALA A 825 15.83 11.06 -29.21
CA ALA A 825 15.05 11.63 -30.30
C ALA A 825 15.46 11.06 -31.66
N LEU A 826 16.77 11.00 -31.94
CA LEU A 826 17.32 10.38 -33.15
C LEU A 826 16.83 8.93 -33.34
N LYS A 827 16.81 8.12 -32.27
CA LYS A 827 16.35 6.73 -32.33
C LYS A 827 14.84 6.61 -32.50
N LEU A 828 14.06 7.48 -31.88
CA LEU A 828 12.60 7.52 -32.02
C LEU A 828 12.18 7.97 -33.43
N PHE A 829 12.88 8.95 -34.02
CA PHE A 829 12.68 9.34 -35.43
C PHE A 829 12.98 8.19 -36.40
N LEU A 830 14.14 7.53 -36.26
CA LEU A 830 14.48 6.37 -37.10
C LEU A 830 13.50 5.20 -36.92
N HIS A 831 13.02 4.94 -35.69
CA HIS A 831 11.97 3.94 -35.47
C HIS A 831 10.64 4.34 -36.13
N SER A 832 10.29 5.64 -36.11
CA SER A 832 9.13 6.17 -36.81
C SER A 832 9.23 5.96 -38.33
N ALA A 833 10.41 6.16 -38.94
CA ALA A 833 10.64 5.88 -40.36
C ALA A 833 10.43 4.40 -40.70
N VAL A 834 10.86 3.46 -39.84
CA VAL A 834 10.59 2.02 -40.01
C VAL A 834 9.10 1.72 -39.94
N VAL A 835 8.37 2.31 -38.99
CA VAL A 835 6.92 2.14 -38.86
C VAL A 835 6.17 2.71 -40.07
N VAL A 836 6.56 3.87 -40.60
CA VAL A 836 6.01 4.46 -41.83
C VAL A 836 6.25 3.56 -43.04
N ASN A 837 7.46 3.04 -43.22
CA ASN A 837 7.79 2.11 -44.30
C ASN A 837 7.00 0.79 -44.22
N ASN A 838 6.68 0.32 -43.01
CA ASN A 838 5.82 -0.85 -42.82
C ASN A 838 4.34 -0.51 -43.07
N TYR A 839 3.89 0.70 -42.71
CA TYR A 839 2.52 1.16 -42.95
C TYR A 839 2.20 1.33 -44.44
N GLU A 840 3.16 1.76 -45.26
CA GLU A 840 3.05 1.76 -46.73
C GLU A 840 2.58 0.38 -47.25
N ARG A 841 3.19 -0.71 -46.76
CA ARG A 841 2.85 -2.09 -47.19
C ARG A 841 1.41 -2.47 -46.82
N PHE A 842 0.89 -1.90 -45.73
CA PHE A 842 -0.50 -2.07 -45.31
C PHE A 842 -1.47 -1.25 -46.17
N VAL A 843 -1.12 -0.02 -46.56
CA VAL A 843 -1.90 0.80 -47.50
C VAL A 843 -1.93 0.14 -48.88
N GLN A 844 -0.79 -0.35 -49.38
CA GLN A 844 -0.71 -1.12 -50.64
C GLN A 844 -1.54 -2.41 -50.62
N ALA A 845 -1.80 -2.98 -49.45
CA ALA A 845 -2.67 -4.15 -49.28
C ALA A 845 -4.18 -3.82 -49.23
N HIS A 846 -4.55 -2.54 -49.08
CA HIS A 846 -5.94 -2.09 -48.92
C HIS A 846 -6.26 -0.93 -49.90
N PRO A 847 -6.64 -1.23 -51.16
CA PRO A 847 -6.79 -0.23 -52.22
C PRO A 847 -7.82 0.90 -51.97
N PHE A 848 -8.71 0.74 -50.98
CA PHE A 848 -9.66 1.78 -50.55
C PHE A 848 -9.05 2.80 -49.56
N LEU A 849 -7.83 2.57 -49.08
CA LEU A 849 -7.07 3.52 -48.26
C LEU A 849 -6.12 4.35 -49.13
N SER A 850 -6.24 5.66 -49.02
CA SER A 850 -5.25 6.60 -49.55
C SER A 850 -4.51 7.28 -48.41
N PHE A 851 -3.17 7.34 -48.48
CA PHE A 851 -2.35 8.19 -47.63
C PHE A 851 -1.40 9.00 -48.51
N GLU A 852 -1.56 10.33 -48.50
CA GLU A 852 -0.76 11.24 -49.32
C GLU A 852 0.69 11.31 -48.80
N ASN A 853 1.66 11.13 -49.71
CA ASN A 853 3.07 11.44 -49.49
C ASN A 853 3.76 10.72 -48.31
N LEU A 854 3.43 9.44 -48.06
CA LEU A 854 4.14 8.61 -47.06
C LEU A 854 5.65 8.59 -47.27
N GLU A 855 6.13 8.64 -48.52
CA GLU A 855 7.56 8.74 -48.83
C GLU A 855 8.20 10.02 -48.27
N ALA A 856 7.56 11.18 -48.44
CA ALA A 856 8.08 12.45 -47.93
C ALA A 856 8.14 12.47 -46.40
N ILE A 857 7.16 11.84 -45.73
CA ILE A 857 7.16 11.66 -44.27
C ILE A 857 8.29 10.72 -43.83
N CYS A 858 8.53 9.63 -44.57
CA CYS A 858 9.64 8.71 -44.31
C CYS A 858 11.00 9.38 -44.52
N TYR A 859 11.14 10.19 -45.58
CA TYR A 859 12.32 11.00 -45.85
C TYR A 859 12.59 11.98 -44.71
N GLU A 860 11.58 12.71 -44.26
CA GLU A 860 11.70 13.68 -43.16
C GLU A 860 12.08 13.01 -41.83
N PHE A 861 11.50 11.85 -41.51
CA PHE A 861 11.90 11.06 -40.35
C PHE A 861 13.31 10.44 -40.44
N ILE A 862 14.00 10.55 -41.59
CA ILE A 862 15.41 10.14 -41.76
C ILE A 862 16.34 11.37 -41.86
N THR A 863 15.88 12.51 -42.39
CA THR A 863 16.65 13.76 -42.40
C THR A 863 16.74 14.42 -41.02
N GLN A 864 15.69 14.38 -40.21
CA GLN A 864 15.71 14.93 -38.84
C GLN A 864 16.78 14.26 -37.93
N PRO A 865 16.97 12.92 -37.96
CA PRO A 865 18.16 12.25 -37.41
C PRO A 865 19.52 12.80 -37.86
N LEU A 866 19.65 13.28 -39.11
CA LEU A 866 20.89 13.88 -39.61
C LEU A 866 21.07 15.31 -39.10
N ILE A 867 20.00 16.10 -38.98
CA ILE A 867 20.02 17.45 -38.42
C ILE A 867 20.44 17.40 -36.94
N ILE A 868 19.82 16.51 -36.14
CA ILE A 868 20.20 16.28 -34.73
C ILE A 868 21.67 15.83 -34.61
N TYR A 869 22.17 15.04 -35.57
CA TYR A 869 23.58 14.66 -35.63
C TYR A 869 24.51 15.86 -35.92
N GLU A 870 24.11 16.80 -36.77
CA GLU A 870 24.90 18.00 -37.12
C GLU A 870 24.87 19.08 -36.03
N GLU A 871 23.73 19.28 -35.36
CA GLU A 871 23.50 20.39 -34.43
C GLU A 871 23.76 20.01 -32.96
N ASP A 872 23.17 18.91 -32.47
CA ASP A 872 23.20 18.55 -31.04
C ASP A 872 24.35 17.60 -30.66
N ILE A 873 24.66 16.60 -31.52
CA ILE A 873 25.52 15.46 -31.13
C ILE A 873 27.00 15.74 -31.38
N ASN A 874 27.63 16.37 -30.39
CA ASN A 874 29.04 16.80 -30.45
C ASN A 874 30.07 15.76 -29.97
N ILE A 875 29.65 14.63 -29.40
CA ILE A 875 30.56 13.61 -28.83
C ILE A 875 30.96 12.58 -29.90
N SER A 876 32.24 12.50 -30.27
CA SER A 876 32.75 11.65 -31.36
C SER A 876 32.36 10.16 -31.31
N SER A 877 32.23 9.55 -30.12
CA SER A 877 31.76 8.16 -29.99
C SER A 877 30.25 8.00 -30.19
N GLN A 878 29.47 9.02 -29.80
CA GLN A 878 28.04 9.09 -30.09
C GLN A 878 27.82 9.34 -31.59
N GLN A 879 28.59 10.25 -32.21
CA GLN A 879 28.56 10.50 -33.65
C GLN A 879 28.80 9.22 -34.47
N TYR A 880 29.86 8.47 -34.16
CA TYR A 880 30.09 7.15 -34.78
C TYR A 880 28.88 6.23 -34.60
N SER A 881 28.33 6.14 -33.38
CA SER A 881 27.16 5.31 -33.09
C SER A 881 25.93 5.72 -33.91
N CYS A 882 25.67 7.02 -34.08
CA CYS A 882 24.56 7.53 -34.89
C CYS A 882 24.65 7.05 -36.33
N ILE A 883 25.84 7.14 -36.94
CA ILE A 883 26.07 6.73 -38.32
C ILE A 883 25.79 5.23 -38.49
N ILE A 884 26.20 4.40 -37.54
CA ILE A 884 25.91 2.96 -37.54
C ILE A 884 24.40 2.69 -37.41
N TRP A 885 23.68 3.40 -36.52
CA TRP A 885 22.22 3.26 -36.37
C TRP A 885 21.45 3.66 -37.65
N ILE A 886 21.77 4.82 -38.24
CA ILE A 886 21.12 5.31 -39.46
C ILE A 886 21.44 4.36 -40.64
N THR A 887 22.71 3.94 -40.78
CA THR A 887 23.15 2.97 -41.80
C THR A 887 22.39 1.65 -41.71
N GLY A 888 22.34 1.05 -40.51
CA GLY A 888 21.68 -0.24 -40.29
C GLY A 888 20.19 -0.21 -40.64
N ILE A 889 19.50 0.88 -40.30
CA ILE A 889 18.06 1.05 -40.60
C ILE A 889 17.82 1.31 -42.10
N LEU A 890 18.65 2.14 -42.75
CA LEU A 890 18.60 2.37 -44.20
C LEU A 890 18.86 1.11 -45.03
N CYS A 891 19.72 0.21 -44.57
CA CYS A 891 19.99 -1.06 -45.27
C CYS A 891 18.90 -2.10 -45.03
N SER A 892 18.44 -2.24 -43.78
CA SER A 892 17.65 -3.41 -43.34
C SER A 892 16.14 -3.24 -43.42
N HIS A 893 15.65 -2.00 -43.40
CA HIS A 893 14.21 -1.72 -43.28
C HIS A 893 13.66 -0.79 -44.37
N ILE A 894 14.40 0.24 -44.79
CA ILE A 894 13.87 1.30 -45.66
C ILE A 894 13.84 0.87 -47.14
N THR A 895 12.64 0.60 -47.64
CA THR A 895 12.31 0.22 -49.02
C THR A 895 11.50 1.30 -49.77
N LEU A 896 10.86 2.22 -49.04
CA LEU A 896 9.91 3.21 -49.55
C LEU A 896 10.55 4.30 -50.43
N LEU A 897 11.65 4.93 -49.99
CA LEU A 897 12.28 6.09 -50.66
C LEU A 897 12.58 5.88 -52.15
N GLN A 898 12.34 6.88 -52.99
CA GLN A 898 12.83 6.92 -54.38
C GLN A 898 14.36 6.99 -54.41
N ASN A 899 14.95 6.56 -55.53
CA ASN A 899 16.40 6.41 -55.65
C ASN A 899 17.15 7.74 -55.45
N GLU A 900 16.61 8.86 -55.93
CA GLU A 900 17.19 10.20 -55.72
C GLU A 900 17.22 10.59 -54.23
N ASN A 901 16.10 10.38 -53.51
CA ASN A 901 16.00 10.64 -52.08
C ASN A 901 16.92 9.74 -51.25
N TYR A 902 17.02 8.47 -51.63
CA TYR A 902 17.93 7.50 -50.99
C TYR A 902 19.40 7.85 -51.24
N GLU A 903 19.79 8.17 -52.48
CA GLU A 903 21.17 8.55 -52.82
C GLU A 903 21.59 9.85 -52.12
N ASN A 904 20.70 10.85 -52.05
CA ASN A 904 20.95 12.08 -51.30
C ASN A 904 21.26 11.81 -49.81
N ILE A 905 20.51 10.91 -49.17
CA ILE A 905 20.77 10.49 -47.79
C ILE A 905 22.07 9.68 -47.68
N ALA A 906 22.29 8.72 -48.58
CA ALA A 906 23.49 7.87 -48.61
C ALA A 906 24.78 8.69 -48.77
N LEU A 907 24.77 9.68 -49.68
CA LEU A 907 25.89 10.60 -49.91
C LEU A 907 26.14 11.48 -48.68
N LYS A 908 25.11 12.06 -48.06
CA LYS A 908 25.28 12.82 -46.80
C LYS A 908 25.88 11.94 -45.70
N LEU A 909 25.30 10.77 -45.44
CA LEU A 909 25.76 9.84 -44.40
C LEU A 909 27.21 9.36 -44.64
N THR A 910 27.58 9.12 -45.90
CA THR A 910 28.95 8.83 -46.30
C THR A 910 29.88 10.03 -46.07
N GLN A 911 29.44 11.27 -46.31
CA GLN A 911 30.22 12.47 -45.98
C GLN A 911 30.41 12.65 -44.47
N HIS A 912 29.38 12.40 -43.64
CA HIS A 912 29.53 12.43 -42.18
C HIS A 912 30.52 11.37 -41.68
N ALA A 913 30.49 10.16 -42.23
CA ALA A 913 31.47 9.10 -41.93
C ALA A 913 32.92 9.53 -42.27
N ASN A 914 33.12 10.24 -43.38
CA ASN A 914 34.41 10.82 -43.77
C ASN A 914 34.85 12.02 -42.88
N LYS A 915 33.91 12.64 -42.12
CA LYS A 915 34.16 13.80 -41.25
C LYS A 915 34.40 13.43 -39.77
N LEU A 916 34.20 12.18 -39.35
CA LEU A 916 34.46 11.74 -37.96
C LEU A 916 35.90 12.04 -37.52
N LEU A 917 36.12 12.39 -36.24
CA LEU A 917 37.42 12.88 -35.77
C LEU A 917 38.55 11.82 -35.82
N LYS A 918 38.26 10.56 -35.53
CA LYS A 918 39.29 9.49 -35.44
C LYS A 918 39.36 8.66 -36.72
N LYS A 919 40.58 8.36 -37.19
CA LYS A 919 40.79 7.55 -38.40
C LYS A 919 40.28 6.10 -38.32
N LYS A 920 40.34 5.48 -37.14
CA LYS A 920 39.70 4.17 -36.89
C LYS A 920 38.19 4.24 -37.11
N ASP A 921 37.54 5.19 -36.44
CA ASP A 921 36.10 5.40 -36.46
C ASP A 921 35.63 5.84 -37.87
N GLN A 922 36.40 6.67 -38.60
CA GLN A 922 36.17 6.96 -40.03
C GLN A 922 36.19 5.69 -40.89
N CYS A 923 37.23 4.85 -40.76
CA CYS A 923 37.38 3.64 -41.55
C CYS A 923 36.19 2.69 -41.35
N LEU A 924 35.84 2.40 -40.08
CA LEU A 924 34.71 1.53 -39.74
C LEU A 924 33.35 2.11 -40.18
N ALA A 925 33.14 3.42 -40.04
CA ALA A 925 31.89 4.06 -40.46
C ALA A 925 31.72 4.07 -41.98
N ILE A 926 32.78 4.37 -42.75
CA ILE A 926 32.73 4.31 -44.23
C ILE A 926 32.55 2.86 -44.69
N LEU A 927 33.17 1.90 -44.00
CA LEU A 927 33.01 0.47 -44.28
C LEU A 927 31.57 0.01 -44.04
N ALA A 928 30.91 0.51 -43.00
CA ALA A 928 29.47 0.31 -42.81
C ALA A 928 28.65 0.99 -43.92
N CYS A 929 28.93 2.26 -44.26
CA CYS A 929 28.24 2.99 -45.32
C CYS A 929 28.34 2.33 -46.71
N SER A 930 29.37 1.50 -46.96
CA SER A 930 29.46 0.73 -48.22
C SER A 930 28.24 -0.18 -48.46
N HIS A 931 27.61 -0.71 -47.40
CA HIS A 931 26.44 -1.59 -47.51
C HIS A 931 25.18 -0.88 -48.02
N ILE A 932 25.08 0.44 -47.81
CA ILE A 932 23.96 1.28 -48.28
C ILE A 932 23.84 1.20 -49.80
N TYR A 933 24.98 1.09 -50.50
CA TYR A 933 25.05 0.98 -51.96
C TYR A 933 25.00 -0.47 -52.47
N TRP A 934 24.66 -1.48 -51.63
CA TRP A 934 24.73 -2.88 -52.03
C TRP A 934 23.61 -3.82 -51.54
N GLU A 935 23.19 -3.72 -50.27
CA GLU A 935 22.25 -4.69 -49.67
C GLU A 935 20.91 -4.71 -50.39
N ASN A 936 20.28 -3.54 -50.50
CA ASN A 936 18.99 -3.40 -51.17
C ASN A 936 19.19 -3.34 -52.69
N ARG A 937 18.64 -4.33 -53.42
CA ARG A 937 18.72 -4.45 -54.88
C ARG A 937 18.26 -3.19 -55.62
N LYS A 938 17.34 -2.40 -55.05
CA LYS A 938 16.80 -1.15 -55.62
C LYS A 938 17.84 -0.02 -55.73
N TYR A 939 18.86 -0.03 -54.88
CA TYR A 939 19.84 1.05 -54.71
C TYR A 939 21.30 0.63 -54.99
N ARG A 940 21.51 -0.50 -55.68
CA ARG A 940 22.85 -1.04 -55.94
C ARG A 940 23.69 -0.11 -56.83
N ASN A 941 24.88 0.26 -56.34
CA ASN A 941 25.86 1.06 -57.06
C ASN A 941 27.28 0.54 -56.78
N SER A 942 27.76 -0.35 -57.66
CA SER A 942 29.06 -1.02 -57.55
C SER A 942 30.23 -0.04 -57.42
N ALA A 943 30.23 1.03 -58.23
CA ALA A 943 31.26 2.05 -58.21
C ALA A 943 31.31 2.81 -56.88
N LYS A 944 30.16 3.08 -56.24
CA LYS A 944 30.11 3.70 -54.90
C LYS A 944 30.58 2.76 -53.80
N VAL A 945 30.35 1.45 -53.91
CA VAL A 945 30.95 0.45 -53.01
C VAL A 945 32.48 0.51 -53.11
N LEU A 946 33.03 0.46 -54.34
CA LEU A 946 34.48 0.54 -54.54
C LEU A 946 35.07 1.86 -54.05
N GLU A 947 34.41 3.00 -54.30
CA GLU A 947 34.84 4.33 -53.82
C GLU A 947 34.92 4.37 -52.28
N CYS A 948 33.97 3.75 -51.58
CA CYS A 948 33.98 3.65 -50.13
C CYS A 948 35.12 2.74 -49.64
N LEU A 949 35.29 1.56 -50.24
CA LEU A 949 36.32 0.59 -49.85
C LEU A 949 37.75 1.13 -50.07
N GLN A 950 38.01 1.80 -51.20
CA GLN A 950 39.30 2.47 -51.45
C GLN A 950 39.61 3.60 -50.46
N LYS A 951 38.59 4.31 -49.97
CA LYS A 951 38.74 5.30 -48.88
C LYS A 951 39.00 4.63 -47.53
N CYS A 952 38.42 3.46 -47.27
CA CYS A 952 38.69 2.69 -46.06
C CYS A 952 40.14 2.20 -46.01
N ILE A 953 40.70 1.66 -47.11
CA ILE A 953 42.12 1.26 -47.18
C ILE A 953 43.02 2.43 -46.79
N LYS A 954 42.86 3.60 -47.43
CA LYS A 954 43.64 4.81 -47.13
C LYS A 954 43.49 5.30 -45.68
N ASN A 955 42.30 5.15 -45.08
CA ASN A 955 42.09 5.48 -43.67
C ASN A 955 42.66 4.41 -42.72
N ALA A 956 42.72 3.14 -43.12
CA ALA A 956 43.38 2.08 -42.36
C ALA A 956 44.91 2.26 -42.35
N GLU A 957 45.52 2.56 -43.50
CA GLU A 957 46.96 2.90 -43.62
C GLU A 957 47.35 4.03 -42.64
N VAL A 958 46.63 5.15 -42.66
CA VAL A 958 46.88 6.29 -41.77
C VAL A 958 46.56 5.97 -40.30
N ALA A 959 45.57 5.11 -40.02
CA ALA A 959 45.28 4.66 -38.67
C ALA A 959 46.40 3.76 -38.11
N VAL A 960 47.00 2.89 -38.94
CA VAL A 960 48.14 2.03 -38.56
C VAL A 960 49.42 2.83 -38.37
N GLN A 961 49.68 3.82 -39.23
CA GLN A 961 50.78 4.79 -39.03
C GLN A 961 50.65 5.57 -37.71
N SER A 962 49.42 5.74 -37.19
CA SER A 962 49.15 6.46 -35.94
C SER A 962 49.18 5.54 -34.70
N ASN A 963 48.71 4.30 -34.83
CA ASN A 963 48.89 3.21 -33.86
C ASN A 963 48.79 1.86 -34.57
N ASN A 964 49.82 1.02 -34.42
CA ASN A 964 49.93 -0.30 -35.05
C ASN A 964 48.81 -1.27 -34.64
N ASP A 965 48.17 -1.08 -33.47
CA ASP A 965 47.00 -1.89 -33.04
C ASP A 965 45.81 -1.80 -34.02
N ASN A 966 45.82 -0.84 -34.94
CA ASN A 966 44.79 -0.67 -35.96
C ASN A 966 44.93 -1.61 -37.16
N VAL A 967 45.93 -2.51 -37.23
CA VAL A 967 46.08 -3.45 -38.36
C VAL A 967 44.86 -4.38 -38.51
N ILE A 968 44.10 -4.62 -37.42
CA ILE A 968 42.80 -5.30 -37.46
C ILE A 968 41.77 -4.67 -38.42
N LEU A 969 41.91 -3.38 -38.78
CA LEU A 969 41.09 -2.76 -39.81
C LEU A 969 41.28 -3.39 -41.19
N PHE A 970 42.48 -3.89 -41.53
CA PHE A 970 42.72 -4.60 -42.79
C PHE A 970 42.04 -5.97 -42.80
N LEU A 971 41.89 -6.62 -41.65
CA LEU A 971 41.15 -7.88 -41.53
C LEU A 971 39.64 -7.67 -41.72
N PHE A 972 39.06 -6.64 -41.10
CA PHE A 972 37.66 -6.27 -41.35
C PHE A 972 37.43 -5.84 -42.81
N LEU A 973 38.41 -5.17 -43.43
CA LEU A 973 38.36 -4.86 -44.86
C LEU A 973 38.41 -6.14 -45.71
N LEU A 974 39.33 -7.06 -45.44
CA LEU A 974 39.43 -8.36 -46.14
C LEU A 974 38.10 -9.12 -46.09
N GLN A 975 37.49 -9.24 -44.91
CA GLN A 975 36.18 -9.89 -44.73
C GLN A 975 35.08 -9.24 -45.58
N LYS A 976 35.06 -7.91 -45.71
CA LYS A 976 34.08 -7.18 -46.53
C LYS A 976 34.37 -7.23 -48.03
N TYR A 977 35.64 -7.19 -48.43
CA TYR A 977 36.04 -7.43 -49.82
C TYR A 977 35.66 -8.86 -50.27
N VAL A 978 35.89 -9.87 -49.43
CA VAL A 978 35.44 -11.25 -49.66
C VAL A 978 33.91 -11.34 -49.78
N TYR A 979 33.16 -10.67 -48.91
CA TYR A 979 31.69 -10.62 -48.98
C TYR A 979 31.19 -10.01 -50.32
N TYR A 980 31.74 -8.88 -50.74
CA TYR A 980 31.31 -8.24 -51.99
C TYR A 980 31.78 -8.98 -53.25
N TYR A 981 32.92 -9.66 -53.19
CA TYR A 981 33.38 -10.58 -54.24
C TYR A 981 32.45 -11.80 -54.36
N GLU A 982 32.01 -12.37 -53.22
CA GLU A 982 30.99 -13.43 -53.20
C GLU A 982 29.63 -12.97 -53.74
N ALA A 983 29.28 -11.70 -53.49
CA ALA A 983 28.05 -11.09 -53.99
C ALA A 983 28.13 -10.61 -55.46
N GLU A 984 29.16 -11.04 -56.21
CA GLU A 984 29.40 -10.77 -57.63
C GLU A 984 29.53 -9.26 -57.99
N ASN A 985 30.18 -8.48 -57.11
CA ASN A 985 30.48 -7.08 -57.42
C ASN A 985 31.60 -6.96 -58.48
N ILE A 986 31.22 -6.61 -59.72
CA ILE A 986 32.08 -6.47 -60.90
C ILE A 986 33.31 -5.58 -60.66
N GLU A 987 33.19 -4.57 -59.80
CA GLU A 987 34.26 -3.59 -59.51
C GLU A 987 35.33 -4.12 -58.54
N ILE A 988 35.17 -5.32 -57.98
CA ILE A 988 36.09 -5.89 -56.99
C ILE A 988 36.88 -7.05 -57.62
N THR A 989 38.13 -6.77 -57.93
CA THR A 989 39.03 -7.74 -58.58
C THR A 989 39.65 -8.72 -57.59
N GLU A 990 40.10 -9.85 -58.11
CA GLU A 990 40.88 -10.85 -57.39
C GLU A 990 42.14 -10.22 -56.77
N ASP A 991 42.84 -9.35 -57.50
CA ASP A 991 44.04 -8.64 -57.03
C ASP A 991 43.78 -7.82 -55.75
N SER A 992 42.60 -7.21 -55.66
CA SER A 992 42.19 -6.41 -54.49
C SER A 992 42.04 -7.28 -53.23
N VAL A 993 41.61 -8.53 -53.40
CA VAL A 993 41.52 -9.52 -52.31
C VAL A 993 42.90 -10.09 -51.98
N HIS A 994 43.74 -10.38 -52.99
CA HIS A 994 45.12 -10.87 -52.79
C HIS A 994 45.98 -9.85 -52.02
N TYR A 995 45.84 -8.56 -52.34
CA TYR A 995 46.53 -7.46 -51.64
C TYR A 995 46.21 -7.41 -50.15
N LEU A 996 44.92 -7.52 -49.78
CA LEU A 996 44.50 -7.54 -48.37
C LEU A 996 44.86 -8.86 -47.66
N LEU A 997 44.84 -9.99 -48.38
CA LEU A 997 45.36 -11.27 -47.86
C LEU A 997 46.85 -11.18 -47.51
N HIS A 998 47.67 -10.57 -48.39
CA HIS A 998 49.11 -10.40 -48.16
C HIS A 998 49.39 -9.60 -46.88
N ILE A 999 48.76 -8.44 -46.71
CA ILE A 999 48.92 -7.58 -45.53
C ILE A 999 48.53 -8.33 -44.25
N CYS A 1000 47.42 -9.08 -44.28
CA CYS A 1000 46.98 -9.84 -43.11
C CYS A 1000 47.90 -11.05 -42.81
N GLN A 1001 48.47 -11.69 -43.84
CA GLN A 1001 49.42 -12.79 -43.70
C GLN A 1001 50.79 -12.30 -43.18
N GLU A 1002 51.25 -11.11 -43.57
CA GLU A 1002 52.44 -10.46 -43.01
C GLU A 1002 52.29 -10.16 -41.52
N GLU A 1003 51.14 -9.63 -41.08
CA GLU A 1003 50.87 -9.40 -39.67
C GLU A 1003 50.74 -10.71 -38.88
N PHE A 1004 49.98 -11.69 -39.41
CA PHE A 1004 49.82 -13.01 -38.79
C PHE A 1004 51.17 -13.69 -38.51
N SER A 1005 52.14 -13.50 -39.40
CA SER A 1005 53.50 -14.05 -39.30
C SER A 1005 54.39 -13.37 -38.25
N ARG A 1006 53.95 -12.29 -37.60
CA ARG A 1006 54.72 -11.61 -36.55
C ARG A 1006 54.58 -12.33 -35.20
N GLU A 1007 55.72 -12.49 -34.52
CA GLU A 1007 55.78 -13.08 -33.17
C GLU A 1007 54.92 -12.30 -32.16
N THR A 1008 54.87 -10.97 -32.28
CA THR A 1008 54.11 -10.06 -31.40
C THR A 1008 52.65 -9.85 -31.80
N CYS A 1009 52.16 -10.48 -32.87
CA CYS A 1009 50.78 -10.28 -33.34
C CYS A 1009 49.74 -10.90 -32.39
N ASP A 1010 48.65 -10.16 -32.16
CA ASP A 1010 47.55 -10.46 -31.23
C ASP A 1010 46.84 -11.81 -31.48
N ALA A 1011 46.37 -12.43 -30.39
CA ALA A 1011 45.66 -13.71 -30.41
C ALA A 1011 44.27 -13.60 -31.06
N GLY A 1012 43.54 -12.50 -30.84
CA GLY A 1012 42.23 -12.25 -31.47
C GLY A 1012 42.36 -12.08 -32.98
N PHE A 1013 43.31 -11.24 -33.43
CA PHE A 1013 43.63 -11.09 -34.85
C PHE A 1013 43.98 -12.43 -35.50
N LYS A 1014 44.85 -13.23 -34.86
CA LYS A 1014 45.24 -14.57 -35.36
C LYS A 1014 44.03 -15.51 -35.49
N GLN A 1015 43.12 -15.50 -34.52
CA GLN A 1015 41.91 -16.32 -34.56
C GLN A 1015 40.94 -15.90 -35.68
N GLU A 1016 40.63 -14.61 -35.81
CA GLU A 1016 39.71 -14.11 -36.85
C GLU A 1016 40.31 -14.23 -38.26
N PHE A 1017 41.61 -14.05 -38.44
CA PHE A 1017 42.27 -14.27 -39.73
C PHE A 1017 42.21 -15.75 -40.12
N LEU A 1018 42.51 -16.67 -39.21
CA LEU A 1018 42.39 -18.12 -39.46
C LEU A 1018 40.94 -18.53 -39.80
N GLN A 1019 39.93 -17.95 -39.15
CA GLN A 1019 38.53 -18.16 -39.52
C GLN A 1019 38.22 -17.64 -40.94
N THR A 1020 38.74 -16.47 -41.29
CA THR A 1020 38.58 -15.86 -42.62
C THR A 1020 39.26 -16.73 -43.71
N VAL A 1021 40.49 -17.20 -43.46
CA VAL A 1021 41.23 -18.12 -44.34
C VAL A 1021 40.48 -19.45 -44.51
N LYS A 1022 39.93 -20.03 -43.43
CA LYS A 1022 39.08 -21.24 -43.48
C LYS A 1022 37.82 -21.02 -44.32
N TYR A 1023 37.14 -19.90 -44.16
CA TYR A 1023 35.94 -19.57 -44.94
C TYR A 1023 36.25 -19.50 -46.44
N VAL A 1024 37.30 -18.76 -46.83
CA VAL A 1024 37.68 -18.61 -48.24
C VAL A 1024 38.17 -19.95 -48.82
N HIS A 1025 38.85 -20.81 -48.05
CA HIS A 1025 39.19 -22.17 -48.48
C HIS A 1025 37.94 -23.02 -48.79
N ALA A 1026 36.97 -23.07 -47.87
CA ALA A 1026 35.71 -23.80 -48.09
C ALA A 1026 34.90 -23.23 -49.27
N LYS A 1027 35.04 -21.92 -49.57
CA LYS A 1027 34.43 -21.28 -50.74
C LYS A 1027 35.12 -21.64 -52.05
N LYS A 1028 36.42 -21.96 -52.07
CA LYS A 1028 37.10 -22.50 -53.28
C LYS A 1028 36.50 -23.84 -53.73
N GLU A 1029 36.17 -24.70 -52.78
CA GLU A 1029 35.61 -26.03 -53.05
C GLU A 1029 34.15 -25.97 -53.54
N SER A 1030 33.48 -24.83 -53.39
CA SER A 1030 32.05 -24.65 -53.69
C SER A 1030 31.72 -23.52 -54.70
N SER A 1031 32.69 -22.70 -55.11
CA SER A 1031 32.48 -21.60 -56.08
C SER A 1031 33.67 -21.40 -57.02
N ASN A 1032 33.37 -21.40 -58.33
CA ASN A 1032 34.34 -21.16 -59.40
C ASN A 1032 34.97 -19.77 -59.38
N ALA A 1033 34.31 -18.76 -58.79
CA ALA A 1033 34.90 -17.44 -58.60
C ALA A 1033 36.06 -17.51 -57.59
N PHE A 1034 35.83 -18.17 -56.46
CA PHE A 1034 36.81 -18.30 -55.38
C PHE A 1034 38.04 -19.14 -55.76
N ALA A 1035 37.91 -20.09 -56.68
CA ALA A 1035 39.00 -20.94 -57.14
C ALA A 1035 40.26 -20.17 -57.60
N LYS A 1036 40.10 -18.94 -58.09
CA LYS A 1036 41.20 -18.08 -58.56
C LYS A 1036 41.92 -17.29 -57.46
N ILE A 1037 41.37 -17.21 -56.25
CA ILE A 1037 41.99 -16.44 -55.16
C ILE A 1037 43.26 -17.15 -54.68
N GLY A 1038 44.42 -16.49 -54.74
CA GLY A 1038 45.66 -16.99 -54.18
C GLY A 1038 45.53 -17.14 -52.66
N LEU A 1039 45.86 -18.32 -52.11
CA LEU A 1039 45.69 -18.59 -50.68
C LEU A 1039 46.62 -19.73 -50.24
N ASP A 1040 47.42 -19.47 -49.21
CA ASP A 1040 48.36 -20.42 -48.66
C ASP A 1040 47.67 -21.40 -47.69
N ALA A 1041 47.40 -22.61 -48.18
CA ALA A 1041 46.77 -23.67 -47.40
C ALA A 1041 47.68 -24.27 -46.31
N SER A 1042 48.96 -23.87 -46.19
CA SER A 1042 49.82 -24.29 -45.09
C SER A 1042 49.39 -23.68 -43.75
N LEU A 1043 48.76 -22.49 -43.77
CA LEU A 1043 48.23 -21.77 -42.61
C LEU A 1043 47.06 -22.48 -41.89
N LEU A 1044 46.57 -23.60 -42.44
CA LEU A 1044 45.41 -24.34 -41.94
C LEU A 1044 45.78 -25.67 -41.23
N ARG A 1045 47.07 -25.93 -41.02
CA ARG A 1045 47.61 -27.17 -40.42
C ARG A 1045 47.95 -27.04 -38.95
#